data_AF-A0A218WVR5-F1
#
_entry.id   AF-A0A218WVR5-F1
#
_cell.length_a   1.000
_cell.length_b   1.000
_cell.length_c   1.000
_cell.angle_alpha   90.00
_cell.angle_beta   90.00
_cell.angle_gamma   90.00
#
_symmetry.space_group_name_H-M   'P 1'
#
loop_
_entity.id
_entity.type
_entity.pdbx_description
1 polymer ?
#
loop_
_entity_poly.entity_id
_entity_poly.type
_entity_poly.pdbx_seq_one_letter_code
_entity_poly.pdbx_strand_id
1 'polypeptide(L)'
;MDGSATVDLPAVLEWQWGSGGALLAVLRKGEKEIKRKERRNCKRVQSETGSEGPKAVRINVTGFKKFQGVPRNPTETIVNNLRSFVEKKGLPPSVMLGSCTVLEAAGNGALPMLYKVLESGIPPVDSVSNEQTIPSVTVKPERNGIGESLQGKIVAEGDSEESERITTYATEHMPLCPPNVSAESDTDPRSDVYFKNLSIDGFIRAGNLRSALTLFDKMPSRDVVTYNLLISGQAQHGHAGEALQLYSNMVSDGIRESPRTFSSVLSICRREAFFGEGMQVQCRVISLGLSSNSYIGSSLIDLYMHMGFTHLALVLFDELADRSLATWSLVLRGLCEVHLTEEALSLFGEMKSGGFEPNGLSFCYLIGGCGKEMLLDEGKQLHCHVIKAGWEKSNMFVDNSLVDLYSACRSLIDARQSFHSIPAEDVISWNSIIWVCSVCGLLSDARELFSRMQFWGRRPSVRSLVGFLNASSKARNIQLGKQVHCYVMKSGFDQNNVHVQSAVIDMYGKCGEIELSFAFLDGLPERSLECYNSFMTALLRCGITGDVIELFGLMVDEGVGFDEVTLSASLKALAISPSGSLLSCRLLHSCIIKSGFESDLAVSSSMIDAYSKFGQIDLSTRVFYNLSSLNCICFTSIISAYARNGRGRESIRMLERMVEMGLKPDEVTFLSALNGCNHSGLVEEGWSLFHSMKHHFGVPPDRRHYSCMVDLLGRAGMVSEAEELLLWAPEEADSVAWSSLLRSCRIHRNETVARRAAGKLMELESEDPAVSHQVSNFFAEIGEFEMSTHTRQVNMARKVRREIGHSLIENIHGRAEYSEDDKLRIVEDLVSWDVEDEYEAEDSANTFWDSERSAKVLVNLDSFGAAGDGISDDTEAFLKAWKTACSTSNSVFLVPPGRRYLVNATRFKGPCADNLIIQIDGTIVAPDEPSNWDPQLPRIWLDFSKLSGVIFQGNGVIDGSGGKWWASSCKKNKTNALTIDSSSSVKVKGLTIQNSQQMNFVISRCNSVRISEVLVSCPGDSPNTDGIHISESTNVVLQDSKIGTGDDCVSIVNASSNIKMKRIYCGPGHGISIGSLGKDNTTAIVTKVVLDTAFLKETTNGLRIKTWQGGSGYVRAVRFENVQLQEVANPIIIDQFYCDSPTACQNQTSAVKISQIMYRNITGTTKSEEAIKFACSDTVPCSNIVLSNVNLERKDGTVETYCNSAEGFGYGVVHPSADCLSSQDKGCITSDVIKSVVATEPELDHIVHTEL
;
A
#
# COMPACT_ATOMS: atom_id res chain seq x y z
N MET A 1 -55.98 -7.61 -17.30
CA MET A 1 -56.87 -7.10 -16.25
C MET A 1 -56.82 -5.59 -16.36
N ASP A 2 -57.97 -4.96 -16.47
CA ASP A 2 -58.09 -3.53 -16.74
C ASP A 2 -57.91 -2.69 -15.47
N GLY A 3 -57.52 -1.42 -15.64
CA GLY A 3 -57.17 -0.53 -14.53
C GLY A 3 -56.83 0.87 -15.02
N SER A 4 -57.79 1.56 -15.64
CA SER A 4 -57.63 2.92 -16.14
C SER A 4 -57.48 3.92 -14.98
N ALA A 5 -56.45 4.78 -15.03
CA ALA A 5 -56.25 5.88 -14.10
C ALA A 5 -56.32 7.23 -14.82
N THR A 6 -57.41 7.96 -14.59
CA THR A 6 -57.54 9.39 -14.90
C THR A 6 -57.53 10.17 -13.58
N VAL A 7 -56.66 11.18 -13.46
CA VAL A 7 -56.65 12.14 -12.34
C VAL A 7 -56.42 13.54 -12.90
N ASP A 8 -57.20 14.51 -12.43
CA ASP A 8 -57.28 15.86 -12.97
C ASP A 8 -56.13 16.79 -12.54
N LEU A 9 -55.91 17.86 -13.32
CA LEU A 9 -55.26 19.07 -12.81
C LEU A 9 -56.23 19.85 -11.90
N PRO A 10 -55.70 20.47 -10.84
CA PRO A 10 -56.19 21.81 -10.49
C PRO A 10 -55.09 22.82 -10.15
N ALA A 11 -55.45 24.09 -10.36
CA ALA A 11 -54.91 25.31 -9.73
C ALA A 11 -53.43 25.71 -9.98
N VAL A 12 -53.27 26.78 -10.76
CA VAL A 12 -52.12 27.70 -10.68
C VAL A 12 -52.12 28.39 -9.31
N LEU A 13 -50.94 28.53 -8.69
CA LEU A 13 -50.68 29.49 -7.62
C LEU A 13 -49.39 30.24 -7.91
N GLU A 14 -49.47 31.57 -7.99
CA GLU A 14 -48.31 32.45 -8.07
C GLU A 14 -47.55 32.44 -6.73
N TRP A 15 -46.21 32.43 -6.78
CA TRP A 15 -45.37 32.72 -5.62
C TRP A 15 -44.41 33.86 -5.96
N GLN A 16 -44.67 35.02 -5.35
CA GLN A 16 -43.84 36.21 -5.46
C GLN A 16 -42.55 36.04 -4.64
N TRP A 17 -41.46 36.68 -5.09
CA TRP A 17 -40.21 36.73 -4.33
C TRP A 17 -40.37 37.58 -3.07
N GLY A 18 -40.55 36.92 -1.92
CA GLY A 18 -40.59 37.53 -0.59
C GLY A 18 -39.21 38.01 -0.14
N SER A 19 -39.13 39.20 0.47
CA SER A 19 -37.87 39.84 0.82
C SER A 19 -37.19 39.21 2.05
N GLY A 20 -35.90 38.84 1.92
CA GLY A 20 -35.06 38.21 2.95
C GLY A 20 -34.64 39.11 4.13
N GLY A 21 -35.55 39.94 4.65
CA GLY A 21 -35.28 40.99 5.63
C GLY A 21 -35.10 40.57 7.10
N ALA A 22 -34.43 39.44 7.39
CA ALA A 22 -34.35 38.88 8.75
C ALA A 22 -32.93 38.53 9.26
N LEU A 23 -32.01 38.06 8.40
CA LEU A 23 -30.78 37.40 8.87
C LEU A 23 -29.71 38.35 9.46
N LEU A 24 -29.77 39.65 9.14
CA LEU A 24 -28.79 40.66 9.55
C LEU A 24 -28.89 41.11 11.03
N ALA A 25 -29.93 40.71 11.76
CA ALA A 25 -30.17 41.15 13.13
C ALA A 25 -29.36 40.37 14.19
N VAL A 26 -29.14 39.07 13.98
CA VAL A 26 -28.54 38.16 14.99
C VAL A 26 -27.02 38.32 15.06
N LEU A 27 -26.34 38.43 13.91
CA LEU A 27 -24.87 38.49 13.82
C LEU A 27 -24.26 39.76 14.45
N ARG A 28 -25.05 40.80 14.75
CA ARG A 28 -24.57 42.03 15.39
C ARG A 28 -24.47 41.98 16.93
N LYS A 29 -24.82 40.86 17.58
CA LYS A 29 -24.70 40.70 19.05
C LYS A 29 -23.36 40.09 19.51
N GLY A 30 -22.80 39.12 18.79
CA GLY A 30 -21.59 38.39 19.22
C GLY A 30 -20.30 39.22 19.28
N GLU A 31 -20.15 40.20 18.39
CA GLU A 31 -18.91 40.99 18.24
C GLU A 31 -18.49 41.84 19.47
N LYS A 32 -19.36 41.99 20.48
CA LYS A 32 -19.15 42.86 21.65
C LYS A 32 -18.63 42.16 22.90
N GLU A 33 -18.68 40.83 23.00
CA GLU A 33 -18.15 40.10 24.17
C GLU A 33 -16.71 39.60 23.99
N ILE A 34 -16.32 39.16 22.78
CA ILE A 34 -14.96 38.68 22.49
C ILE A 34 -13.91 39.75 22.83
N LYS A 35 -14.16 41.01 22.44
CA LYS A 35 -13.27 42.16 22.69
C LYS A 35 -13.11 42.57 24.16
N ARG A 36 -13.69 41.83 25.12
CA ARG A 36 -13.54 42.04 26.58
C ARG A 36 -12.62 41.05 27.30
N LYS A 37 -12.28 39.89 26.71
CA LYS A 37 -11.39 38.90 27.36
C LYS A 37 -9.89 39.18 27.17
N GLU A 38 -9.46 39.61 25.98
CA GLU A 38 -8.03 39.72 25.62
C GLU A 38 -7.24 40.80 26.40
N ARG A 39 -7.91 41.73 27.09
CA ARG A 39 -7.24 42.78 27.90
C ARG A 39 -6.84 42.36 29.32
N ARG A 40 -6.85 41.05 29.64
CA ARG A 40 -6.42 40.51 30.94
C ARG A 40 -5.55 39.25 30.81
N ASN A 41 -4.32 39.40 30.28
CA ASN A 41 -3.14 38.62 30.73
C ASN A 41 -1.83 39.17 30.14
N CYS A 42 -1.18 40.10 30.86
CA CYS A 42 0.20 40.52 30.59
C CYS A 42 0.80 41.22 31.83
N LYS A 43 1.45 40.46 32.73
CA LYS A 43 2.36 41.00 33.78
C LYS A 43 3.09 39.88 34.56
N ARG A 44 4.36 39.59 34.20
CA ARG A 44 5.52 39.44 35.11
C ARG A 44 6.77 38.85 34.40
N VAL A 45 7.94 39.49 34.63
CA VAL A 45 9.34 38.96 34.78
C VAL A 45 9.83 37.99 33.67
N GLN A 46 10.85 38.28 32.83
CA GLN A 46 12.32 38.35 33.09
C GLN A 46 12.88 37.03 33.70
N SER A 47 14.12 36.58 33.50
CA SER A 47 15.30 36.97 32.68
C SER A 47 15.91 35.67 32.07
N GLU A 48 16.84 35.64 31.11
CA GLU A 48 18.30 35.92 31.23
C GLU A 48 19.00 36.01 29.84
N THR A 49 20.31 36.28 29.83
CA THR A 49 21.20 36.48 28.66
C THR A 49 22.04 35.23 28.32
N GLY A 50 22.59 35.02 27.12
CA GLY A 50 22.60 35.82 25.89
C GLY A 50 23.56 35.22 24.82
N SER A 51 23.81 35.95 23.71
CA SER A 51 24.73 35.62 22.58
C SER A 51 24.48 34.32 21.79
N GLU A 52 24.57 34.26 20.45
CA GLU A 52 24.72 35.30 19.42
C GLU A 52 24.12 34.85 18.08
N GLY A 53 23.96 35.78 17.11
CA GLY A 53 23.46 35.50 15.76
C GLY A 53 22.07 36.12 15.44
N PRO A 54 21.91 36.86 14.32
CA PRO A 54 20.67 37.57 14.02
C PRO A 54 19.57 36.63 13.49
N LYS A 55 18.49 36.46 14.26
CA LYS A 55 17.29 35.72 13.83
C LYS A 55 16.43 36.58 12.90
N ALA A 56 15.97 35.98 11.80
CA ALA A 56 15.07 36.65 10.85
C ALA A 56 13.72 36.99 11.50
N VAL A 57 13.24 38.22 11.28
CA VAL A 57 11.95 38.70 11.79
C VAL A 57 10.88 38.52 10.70
N ARG A 58 10.07 37.46 10.80
CA ARG A 58 8.84 37.33 9.99
C ARG A 58 7.81 38.37 10.47
N ILE A 59 7.42 39.28 9.58
CA ILE A 59 6.30 40.20 9.79
C ILE A 59 5.07 39.61 9.06
N ASN A 60 4.18 38.94 9.80
CA ASN A 60 2.88 38.57 9.26
C ASN A 60 1.99 39.82 9.16
N VAL A 61 1.66 40.25 7.95
CA VAL A 61 0.70 41.33 7.69
C VAL A 61 -0.69 40.73 7.52
N THR A 62 -1.48 40.70 8.60
CA THR A 62 -2.88 40.24 8.57
C THR A 62 -3.86 41.41 8.76
N GLY A 63 -4.82 41.52 7.85
CA GLY A 63 -6.02 42.36 8.00
C GLY A 63 -5.95 43.75 7.36
N PHE A 64 -6.25 43.83 6.06
CA PHE A 64 -6.84 45.05 5.49
C PHE A 64 -8.29 45.18 5.96
N LYS A 65 -8.63 46.31 6.60
CA LYS A 65 -10.03 46.65 6.92
C LYS A 65 -10.64 47.53 5.83
N LYS A 66 -11.92 47.26 5.57
CA LYS A 66 -12.80 47.98 4.65
C LYS A 66 -12.75 49.49 4.90
N PHE A 67 -12.29 50.27 3.92
CA PHE A 67 -12.48 51.72 3.87
C PHE A 67 -13.52 52.04 2.80
N GLN A 68 -14.69 52.52 3.20
CA GLN A 68 -15.65 53.14 2.28
C GLN A 68 -15.42 54.66 2.27
N GLY A 69 -15.35 55.27 1.08
CA GLY A 69 -15.42 56.72 0.91
C GLY A 69 -14.09 57.49 0.94
N VAL A 70 -13.17 57.19 0.02
CA VAL A 70 -12.06 58.11 -0.35
C VAL A 70 -11.92 58.13 -1.89
N PRO A 71 -12.02 59.29 -2.57
CA PRO A 71 -12.00 59.38 -4.03
C PRO A 71 -10.58 59.61 -4.58
N ARG A 72 -9.58 58.81 -4.17
CA ARG A 72 -8.19 58.91 -4.67
C ARG A 72 -7.51 57.55 -4.83
N ASN A 73 -6.47 57.54 -5.67
CA ASN A 73 -5.77 56.36 -6.16
C ASN A 73 -5.24 55.46 -5.01
N PRO A 74 -5.57 54.15 -4.96
CA PRO A 74 -5.06 53.23 -3.94
C PRO A 74 -3.53 53.19 -3.85
N THR A 75 -2.84 53.20 -5.00
CA THR A 75 -1.37 53.09 -5.09
C THR A 75 -0.68 54.26 -4.38
N GLU A 76 -1.17 55.48 -4.59
CA GLU A 76 -0.66 56.70 -3.94
C GLU A 76 -0.87 56.65 -2.41
N THR A 77 -1.98 56.07 -1.96
CA THR A 77 -2.30 55.90 -0.54
C THR A 77 -1.39 54.86 0.12
N ILE A 78 -1.07 53.76 -0.57
CA ILE A 78 -0.15 52.71 -0.08
C ILE A 78 1.28 53.25 0.04
N VAL A 79 1.79 53.94 -0.98
CA VAL A 79 3.14 54.53 -0.99
C VAL A 79 3.33 55.54 0.15
N ASN A 80 2.35 56.43 0.38
CA ASN A 80 2.45 57.44 1.44
C ASN A 80 2.33 56.84 2.86
N ASN A 81 1.51 55.80 3.05
CA ASN A 81 1.44 55.08 4.32
C ASN A 81 2.75 54.34 4.67
N LEU A 82 3.38 53.71 3.67
CA LEU A 82 4.71 53.08 3.84
C LEU A 82 5.78 54.13 4.20
N ARG A 83 5.82 55.26 3.50
CA ARG A 83 6.74 56.38 3.80
C ARG A 83 6.59 56.85 5.26
N SER A 84 5.36 57.13 5.69
CA SER A 84 5.09 57.60 7.07
C SER A 84 5.42 56.54 8.14
N PHE A 85 5.33 55.24 7.82
CA PHE A 85 5.72 54.16 8.72
C PHE A 85 7.25 54.07 8.90
N VAL A 86 8.02 54.20 7.81
CA VAL A 86 9.49 54.21 7.84
C VAL A 86 10.01 55.41 8.63
N GLU A 87 9.49 56.61 8.37
CA GLU A 87 9.84 57.84 9.10
C GLU A 87 9.56 57.71 10.61
N LYS A 88 8.39 57.16 11.00
CA LYS A 88 8.04 56.90 12.42
C LYS A 88 8.84 55.79 13.09
N LYS A 89 9.63 55.02 12.35
CA LYS A 89 10.45 53.92 12.90
C LYS A 89 11.95 54.14 12.80
N GLY A 90 12.41 55.20 12.11
CA GLY A 90 13.83 55.55 12.04
C GLY A 90 14.69 54.48 11.35
N LEU A 91 14.11 53.71 10.43
CA LEU A 91 14.80 52.65 9.70
C LEU A 91 15.55 53.25 8.49
N PRO A 92 16.82 52.85 8.24
CA PRO A 92 17.57 53.39 7.12
C PRO A 92 17.03 52.87 5.78
N PRO A 93 17.09 53.66 4.69
CA PRO A 93 16.49 53.30 3.38
C PRO A 93 16.98 51.99 2.77
N SER A 94 18.18 51.53 3.15
CA SER A 94 18.81 50.30 2.66
C SER A 94 18.11 48.99 3.09
N VAL A 95 17.17 49.04 4.03
CA VAL A 95 16.41 47.85 4.51
C VAL A 95 15.33 47.41 3.50
N MET A 96 15.04 48.21 2.47
CA MET A 96 13.94 47.98 1.52
C MET A 96 14.11 46.81 0.53
N LEU A 97 15.26 46.13 0.48
CA LEU A 97 15.57 45.14 -0.57
C LEU A 97 15.92 43.73 -0.03
N GLY A 98 15.19 43.28 1.00
CA GLY A 98 15.22 41.89 1.46
C GLY A 98 14.29 40.99 0.64
N SER A 99 14.82 40.36 -0.41
CA SER A 99 14.19 39.32 -1.24
C SER A 99 12.75 39.59 -1.74
N CYS A 100 12.64 40.21 -2.91
CA CYS A 100 11.50 40.02 -3.81
C CYS A 100 12.05 39.85 -5.24
N THR A 101 12.15 38.61 -5.70
CA THR A 101 12.90 38.17 -6.90
C THR A 101 12.31 38.62 -8.24
N VAL A 102 11.23 39.41 -8.23
CA VAL A 102 10.48 39.85 -9.41
C VAL A 102 11.17 41.01 -10.16
N LEU A 103 12.11 41.71 -9.52
CA LEU A 103 12.76 42.91 -10.11
C LEU A 103 14.15 42.68 -10.70
N GLU A 104 14.78 41.52 -10.50
CA GLU A 104 16.13 41.24 -11.06
C GLU A 104 16.10 40.86 -12.55
N ALA A 105 14.93 40.50 -13.09
CA ALA A 105 14.71 40.28 -14.52
C ALA A 105 14.59 41.58 -15.35
N ALA A 106 14.33 42.73 -14.69
CA ALA A 106 14.20 44.02 -15.36
C ALA A 106 15.58 44.69 -15.51
N GLY A 107 16.20 44.53 -16.69
CA GLY A 107 17.56 45.01 -16.97
C GLY A 107 17.83 46.47 -16.60
N ASN A 108 19.09 46.76 -16.24
CA ASN A 108 19.59 47.95 -15.52
C ASN A 108 19.23 49.36 -16.08
N GLY A 109 18.51 49.48 -17.20
CA GLY A 109 18.01 50.75 -17.74
C GLY A 109 16.70 51.25 -17.10
N ALA A 110 15.92 50.39 -16.43
CA ALA A 110 14.59 50.75 -15.92
C ALA A 110 14.61 51.61 -14.64
N LEU A 111 15.52 51.31 -13.71
CA LEU A 111 15.61 52.00 -12.41
C LEU A 111 15.77 53.53 -12.53
N PRO A 112 16.68 54.07 -13.38
CA PRO A 112 16.86 55.51 -13.52
C PRO A 112 15.62 56.24 -14.06
N MET A 113 14.82 55.62 -14.93
CA MET A 113 13.55 56.20 -15.38
C MET A 113 12.51 56.24 -14.25
N LEU A 114 12.45 55.19 -13.41
CA LEU A 114 11.53 55.15 -12.28
C LEU A 114 11.82 56.27 -11.27
N TYR A 115 13.10 56.49 -10.93
CA TYR A 115 13.52 57.64 -10.11
C TYR A 115 13.16 58.98 -10.76
N LYS A 116 13.41 59.14 -12.06
CA LYS A 116 13.13 60.40 -12.79
C LYS A 116 11.64 60.76 -12.82
N VAL A 117 10.75 59.76 -12.85
CA VAL A 117 9.29 59.96 -12.73
C VAL A 117 8.86 60.30 -11.30
N LEU A 118 9.53 59.74 -10.29
CA LEU A 118 9.29 60.06 -8.88
C LEU A 118 9.75 61.47 -8.49
N GLU A 119 10.74 62.03 -9.19
CA GLU A 119 11.22 63.41 -8.98
C GLU A 119 10.38 64.48 -9.71
N SER A 120 9.76 64.15 -10.86
CA SER A 120 9.01 65.13 -11.69
C SER A 120 7.59 65.47 -11.18
N GLY A 121 7.29 65.22 -9.91
CA GLY A 121 5.93 65.10 -9.37
C GLY A 121 5.30 66.33 -8.70
N ILE A 122 5.81 67.56 -8.90
CA ILE A 122 5.26 68.78 -8.24
C ILE A 122 5.21 70.00 -9.19
N PRO A 123 4.01 70.46 -9.58
CA PRO A 123 3.79 71.83 -10.04
C PRO A 123 3.29 72.72 -8.87
N PRO A 124 3.82 73.95 -8.69
CA PRO A 124 3.21 74.94 -7.81
C PRO A 124 1.95 75.55 -8.47
N VAL A 125 1.01 76.00 -7.64
CA VAL A 125 -0.25 76.64 -8.07
C VAL A 125 -0.17 78.13 -7.78
N ASP A 126 -0.49 79.01 -8.75
CA ASP A 126 -1.49 80.09 -8.58
C ASP A 126 -1.69 81.03 -9.81
N SER A 127 -2.75 81.85 -9.74
CA SER A 127 -3.04 83.07 -10.54
C SER A 127 -3.75 82.98 -11.92
N VAL A 128 -5.08 82.78 -11.85
CA VAL A 128 -6.16 83.60 -12.45
C VAL A 128 -5.90 84.46 -13.71
N SER A 129 -6.64 84.18 -14.80
CA SER A 129 -7.39 85.18 -15.59
C SER A 129 -8.44 84.54 -16.52
N ASN A 130 -9.62 85.16 -16.71
CA ASN A 130 -10.71 84.70 -17.59
C ASN A 130 -10.66 85.34 -19.00
N GLU A 131 -11.18 84.65 -20.02
CA GLU A 131 -12.18 85.12 -21.02
C GLU A 131 -12.46 83.96 -22.03
N GLN A 132 -13.62 83.29 -21.99
CA GLN A 132 -14.90 83.58 -22.68
C GLN A 132 -14.89 83.55 -24.23
N THR A 133 -15.51 82.52 -24.84
CA THR A 133 -16.58 82.65 -25.88
C THR A 133 -17.23 81.30 -26.26
N ILE A 134 -18.53 81.33 -26.64
CA ILE A 134 -19.53 80.24 -26.90
C ILE A 134 -20.60 80.85 -27.87
N PRO A 135 -21.41 80.14 -28.73
CA PRO A 135 -21.76 78.70 -28.89
C PRO A 135 -21.28 78.13 -30.25
N SER A 136 -21.83 77.14 -31.00
CA SER A 136 -23.05 76.26 -31.00
C SER A 136 -22.70 74.92 -31.69
N VAL A 137 -23.30 73.72 -31.46
CA VAL A 137 -24.70 73.20 -31.36
C VAL A 137 -25.46 73.08 -32.72
N THR A 138 -26.14 71.92 -32.91
CA THR A 138 -27.11 71.48 -33.98
C THR A 138 -26.57 70.65 -35.18
N VAL A 139 -27.28 69.63 -35.74
CA VAL A 139 -28.25 68.63 -35.18
C VAL A 139 -28.51 67.44 -36.16
N LYS A 140 -28.92 66.26 -35.63
CA LYS A 140 -29.57 65.08 -36.30
C LYS A 140 -28.91 64.32 -37.47
N PRO A 141 -29.04 62.97 -37.46
CA PRO A 141 -29.31 62.12 -38.64
C PRO A 141 -30.80 61.71 -38.74
N GLU A 142 -31.32 61.36 -39.93
CA GLU A 142 -32.65 60.72 -40.08
C GLU A 142 -32.84 59.97 -41.45
N ARG A 143 -33.58 58.85 -41.43
CA ARG A 143 -34.30 58.15 -42.54
C ARG A 143 -33.58 57.20 -43.53
N ASN A 144 -33.76 55.90 -43.25
CA ASN A 144 -34.61 54.92 -43.97
C ASN A 144 -34.67 54.86 -45.52
N GLY A 145 -34.66 53.62 -46.05
CA GLY A 145 -35.27 53.29 -47.35
C GLY A 145 -35.17 51.81 -47.81
N ILE A 146 -36.20 50.99 -47.50
CA ILE A 146 -36.92 49.98 -48.35
C ILE A 146 -36.08 49.13 -49.36
N GLY A 147 -36.25 47.80 -49.50
CA GLY A 147 -37.17 46.81 -48.90
C GLY A 147 -37.25 45.50 -49.72
N GLU A 148 -38.11 44.57 -49.28
CA GLU A 148 -38.89 43.50 -49.99
C GLU A 148 -38.48 42.91 -51.37
N SER A 149 -38.79 41.65 -51.75
CA SER A 149 -39.23 40.41 -51.05
C SER A 149 -39.36 39.21 -52.04
N LEU A 150 -39.79 38.04 -51.52
CA LEU A 150 -40.53 36.92 -52.18
C LEU A 150 -39.85 35.92 -53.15
N GLN A 151 -40.13 34.63 -52.86
CA GLN A 151 -40.39 33.46 -53.75
C GLN A 151 -39.29 32.93 -54.70
N GLY A 152 -39.12 31.61 -54.93
CA GLY A 152 -39.53 30.43 -54.13
C GLY A 152 -40.07 29.20 -54.90
N LYS A 153 -39.80 28.01 -54.33
CA LYS A 153 -40.52 26.71 -54.45
C LYS A 153 -40.24 25.77 -55.65
N ILE A 154 -40.52 24.47 -55.41
CA ILE A 154 -40.71 23.31 -56.33
C ILE A 154 -39.38 22.62 -56.76
N VAL A 155 -39.00 21.42 -56.25
CA VAL A 155 -39.54 20.02 -56.42
C VAL A 155 -39.01 19.36 -57.70
N ALA A 156 -38.65 18.06 -57.78
CA ALA A 156 -38.21 17.01 -56.81
C ALA A 156 -37.72 15.77 -57.63
N GLU A 157 -37.36 14.66 -56.96
CA GLU A 157 -37.11 13.31 -57.54
C GLU A 157 -35.86 13.19 -58.47
N GLY A 158 -35.13 12.07 -58.54
CA GLY A 158 -35.15 10.83 -57.74
C GLY A 158 -34.26 9.75 -58.39
N ASP A 159 -33.65 8.86 -57.58
CA ASP A 159 -33.14 7.50 -57.89
C ASP A 159 -32.09 7.30 -59.03
N SER A 160 -31.17 6.32 -59.05
CA SER A 160 -30.73 5.28 -58.08
C SER A 160 -29.25 4.87 -58.36
N GLU A 161 -28.73 3.92 -57.58
CA GLU A 161 -27.81 2.77 -57.89
C GLU A 161 -26.96 2.77 -59.21
N GLU A 162 -25.74 2.22 -59.30
CA GLU A 162 -25.09 1.15 -58.51
C GLU A 162 -23.53 1.07 -58.70
N SER A 163 -22.88 0.23 -57.87
CA SER A 163 -21.68 -0.61 -58.12
C SER A 163 -20.35 -0.09 -58.74
N GLU A 164 -19.32 -0.08 -57.87
CA GLU A 164 -18.05 -0.83 -57.95
C GLU A 164 -16.95 -0.64 -59.06
N ARG A 165 -15.69 -0.64 -58.54
CA ARG A 165 -14.43 -1.28 -59.04
C ARG A 165 -13.38 -0.54 -59.93
N ILE A 166 -12.15 -0.54 -59.37
CA ILE A 166 -10.87 -1.08 -59.92
C ILE A 166 -9.72 -0.13 -60.41
N THR A 167 -8.57 -0.30 -59.71
CA THR A 167 -7.13 -0.07 -60.02
C THR A 167 -6.51 1.29 -60.35
N THR A 168 -5.65 1.76 -59.42
CA THR A 168 -4.17 1.75 -59.45
C THR A 168 -3.36 2.33 -60.64
N TYR A 169 -2.21 2.94 -60.30
CA TYR A 169 -1.12 3.52 -61.11
C TYR A 169 -1.43 4.89 -61.76
N ALA A 170 -0.46 5.78 -62.04
CA ALA A 170 0.80 6.21 -61.39
C ALA A 170 1.52 7.14 -62.40
N THR A 171 2.36 8.08 -61.92
CA THR A 171 3.36 8.85 -62.73
C THR A 171 2.78 9.74 -63.86
N GLU A 172 3.38 10.84 -64.34
CA GLU A 172 4.63 11.52 -63.99
C GLU A 172 4.66 13.01 -64.44
N HIS A 173 5.83 13.64 -64.28
CA HIS A 173 6.37 14.81 -65.00
C HIS A 173 6.12 16.24 -64.48
N MET A 174 7.27 16.83 -64.15
CA MET A 174 7.59 18.26 -64.03
C MET A 174 7.58 18.95 -65.42
N PRO A 175 7.65 20.29 -65.48
CA PRO A 175 8.91 20.85 -66.00
C PRO A 175 9.44 22.09 -65.24
N LEU A 176 10.72 22.40 -65.47
CA LEU A 176 11.45 23.53 -64.91
C LEU A 176 11.47 24.73 -65.88
N CYS A 177 11.26 25.96 -65.37
CA CYS A 177 12.24 27.07 -65.38
C CYS A 177 11.58 28.45 -65.08
N PRO A 178 12.35 29.44 -64.56
CA PRO A 178 11.82 30.73 -64.14
C PRO A 178 11.85 31.81 -65.24
N PRO A 179 10.96 32.82 -65.20
CA PRO A 179 11.13 34.06 -65.94
C PRO A 179 12.13 34.97 -65.23
N ASN A 180 13.25 35.29 -65.89
CA ASN A 180 14.22 36.26 -65.40
C ASN A 180 13.94 37.63 -66.04
N VAL A 181 13.41 38.58 -65.26
CA VAL A 181 13.20 39.98 -65.71
C VAL A 181 13.71 40.93 -64.64
N SER A 182 14.84 41.57 -64.91
CA SER A 182 15.36 42.70 -64.14
C SER A 182 14.57 43.97 -64.48
N ALA A 183 13.86 44.54 -63.51
CA ALA A 183 13.31 45.88 -63.59
C ALA A 183 13.37 46.55 -62.21
N GLU A 184 14.34 47.44 -62.02
CA GLU A 184 14.30 48.39 -60.90
C GLU A 184 13.10 49.32 -61.12
N SER A 185 12.17 49.31 -60.17
CA SER A 185 11.12 50.31 -60.06
C SER A 185 10.80 50.54 -58.59
N ASP A 186 10.59 51.81 -58.23
CA ASP A 186 10.18 52.22 -56.89
C ASP A 186 8.81 51.61 -56.54
N THR A 187 8.85 50.45 -55.91
CA THR A 187 7.69 49.86 -55.24
C THR A 187 7.62 50.44 -53.84
N ASP A 188 6.47 51.01 -53.46
CA ASP A 188 6.24 51.59 -52.12
C ASP A 188 6.70 50.56 -51.05
N PRO A 189 7.62 50.91 -50.14
CA PRO A 189 8.07 50.00 -49.08
C PRO A 189 6.92 49.38 -48.27
N ARG A 190 5.75 50.04 -48.19
CA ARG A 190 4.53 49.49 -47.56
C ARG A 190 3.89 48.36 -48.37
N SER A 191 3.99 48.41 -49.69
CA SER A 191 3.51 47.36 -50.60
C SER A 191 4.34 46.08 -50.43
N ASP A 192 5.67 46.21 -50.41
CA ASP A 192 6.59 45.09 -50.20
C ASP A 192 6.39 44.42 -48.83
N VAL A 193 6.27 45.22 -47.76
CA VAL A 193 5.95 44.72 -46.41
C VAL A 193 4.59 44.02 -46.38
N TYR A 194 3.57 44.53 -47.08
CA TYR A 194 2.24 43.90 -47.15
C TYR A 194 2.27 42.51 -47.79
N PHE A 195 2.92 42.35 -48.95
CA PHE A 195 3.03 41.04 -49.61
C PHE A 195 3.90 40.03 -48.84
N LYS A 196 4.93 40.51 -48.13
CA LYS A 196 5.74 39.67 -47.22
C LYS A 196 4.96 39.27 -45.96
N ASN A 197 4.17 40.16 -45.38
CA ASN A 197 3.25 39.85 -44.28
C ASN A 197 2.21 38.78 -44.68
N LEU A 198 1.62 38.89 -45.88
CA LEU A 198 0.70 37.87 -46.42
C LEU A 198 1.38 36.50 -46.62
N SER A 199 2.66 36.50 -47.00
CA SER A 199 3.46 35.28 -47.16
C SER A 199 3.82 34.64 -45.80
N ILE A 200 4.17 35.44 -44.80
CA ILE A 200 4.37 35.00 -43.40
C ILE A 200 3.08 34.36 -42.85
N ASP A 201 1.95 35.03 -43.01
CA ASP A 201 0.61 34.57 -42.62
C ASP A 201 0.22 33.24 -43.33
N GLY A 202 0.60 33.09 -44.61
CA GLY A 202 0.50 31.84 -45.36
C GLY A 202 1.35 30.70 -44.80
N PHE A 203 2.63 30.96 -44.47
CA PHE A 203 3.52 29.96 -43.87
C PHE A 203 3.07 29.54 -42.46
N ILE A 204 2.56 30.47 -41.65
CA ILE A 204 2.00 30.17 -40.31
C ILE A 204 0.79 29.25 -40.43
N ARG A 205 -0.16 29.53 -41.34
CA ARG A 205 -1.31 28.63 -41.59
C ARG A 205 -0.91 27.25 -42.11
N ALA A 206 0.25 27.13 -42.76
CA ALA A 206 0.81 25.86 -43.21
C ALA A 206 1.71 25.17 -42.16
N GLY A 207 1.76 25.66 -40.91
CA GLY A 207 2.61 25.13 -39.84
C GLY A 207 4.11 25.36 -40.03
N ASN A 208 4.53 26.07 -41.07
CA ASN A 208 5.93 26.23 -41.46
C ASN A 208 6.55 27.51 -40.86
N LEU A 209 6.58 27.56 -39.52
CA LEU A 209 7.15 28.66 -38.75
C LEU A 209 8.60 28.97 -39.12
N ARG A 210 9.40 27.93 -39.43
CA ARG A 210 10.80 28.12 -39.85
C ARG A 210 10.92 28.94 -41.14
N SER A 211 10.03 28.74 -42.12
CA SER A 211 10.00 29.57 -43.33
C SER A 211 9.46 30.97 -43.06
N ALA A 212 8.49 31.13 -42.16
CA ALA A 212 7.98 32.44 -41.73
C ALA A 212 9.08 33.30 -41.08
N LEU A 213 9.83 32.72 -40.12
CA LEU A 213 10.99 33.37 -39.48
C LEU A 213 12.10 33.67 -40.49
N THR A 214 12.46 32.70 -41.36
CA THR A 214 13.49 32.91 -42.41
C THR A 214 13.13 34.04 -43.38
N LEU A 215 11.84 34.31 -43.61
CA LEU A 215 11.38 35.45 -44.42
C LEU A 215 11.46 36.76 -43.62
N PHE A 216 11.00 36.75 -42.37
CA PHE A 216 11.06 37.88 -41.44
C PHE A 216 12.48 38.40 -41.18
N ASP A 217 13.46 37.49 -41.04
CA ASP A 217 14.88 37.83 -40.89
C ASP A 217 15.45 38.54 -42.14
N LYS A 218 14.81 38.37 -43.30
CA LYS A 218 15.16 39.02 -44.57
C LYS A 218 14.32 40.26 -44.89
N MET A 219 13.43 40.69 -43.99
CA MET A 219 12.64 41.92 -44.18
C MET A 219 13.47 43.14 -43.75
N PRO A 220 13.78 44.08 -44.66
CA PRO A 220 14.57 45.29 -44.33
C PRO A 220 13.75 46.35 -43.57
N SER A 221 12.43 46.20 -43.55
CA SER A 221 11.48 46.98 -42.76
C SER A 221 10.41 46.04 -42.24
N ARG A 222 9.98 46.25 -40.99
CA ARG A 222 9.01 45.41 -40.26
C ARG A 222 7.99 46.33 -39.61
N ASP A 223 6.72 45.97 -39.63
CA ASP A 223 5.66 46.77 -39.00
C ASP A 223 4.97 46.03 -37.85
N VAL A 224 4.01 46.72 -37.23
CA VAL A 224 3.19 46.18 -36.13
C VAL A 224 2.42 44.93 -36.57
N VAL A 225 2.07 44.80 -37.86
CA VAL A 225 1.38 43.63 -38.40
C VAL A 225 2.37 42.46 -38.56
N THR A 226 3.58 42.71 -39.06
CA THR A 226 4.66 41.72 -39.16
C THR A 226 4.93 41.05 -37.81
N TYR A 227 5.13 41.86 -36.76
CA TYR A 227 5.37 41.37 -35.41
C TYR A 227 4.14 40.67 -34.81
N ASN A 228 2.94 41.25 -34.94
CA ASN A 228 1.71 40.62 -34.44
C ASN A 228 1.43 39.24 -35.08
N LEU A 229 1.72 39.07 -36.37
CA LEU A 229 1.56 37.79 -37.07
C LEU A 229 2.45 36.70 -36.45
N LEU A 230 3.75 36.97 -36.24
CA LEU A 230 4.65 35.99 -35.65
C LEU A 230 4.39 35.75 -34.16
N ILE A 231 4.09 36.79 -33.36
CA ILE A 231 3.75 36.64 -31.95
C ILE A 231 2.52 35.74 -31.78
N SER A 232 1.46 35.96 -32.58
CA SER A 232 0.25 35.11 -32.53
C SER A 232 0.44 33.73 -33.17
N GLY A 233 1.21 33.63 -34.26
CA GLY A 233 1.53 32.35 -34.90
C GLY A 233 2.37 31.42 -34.03
N GLN A 234 3.41 31.95 -33.38
CA GLN A 234 4.23 31.20 -32.41
C GLN A 234 3.38 30.77 -31.20
N ALA A 235 2.53 31.65 -30.68
CA ALA A 235 1.60 31.33 -29.59
C ALA A 235 0.64 30.17 -29.95
N GLN A 236 0.07 30.19 -31.16
CA GLN A 236 -0.85 29.15 -31.65
C GLN A 236 -0.19 27.76 -31.76
N HIS A 237 1.12 27.71 -31.99
CA HIS A 237 1.90 26.47 -32.07
C HIS A 237 2.64 26.14 -30.75
N GLY A 238 2.35 26.85 -29.66
CA GLY A 238 2.87 26.57 -28.31
C GLY A 238 4.21 27.22 -27.94
N HIS A 239 4.88 27.90 -28.88
CA HIS A 239 6.18 28.55 -28.74
C HIS A 239 6.11 29.88 -27.95
N ALA A 240 5.58 29.82 -26.73
CA ALA A 240 5.28 30.97 -25.89
C ALA A 240 6.50 31.87 -25.57
N GLY A 241 7.65 31.27 -25.24
CA GLY A 241 8.88 32.02 -24.94
C GLY A 241 9.43 32.77 -26.16
N GLU A 242 9.40 32.14 -27.34
CA GLU A 242 9.82 32.78 -28.60
C GLU A 242 8.87 33.93 -28.99
N ALA A 243 7.57 33.78 -28.73
CA ALA A 243 6.59 34.85 -28.94
C ALA A 243 6.82 36.06 -28.00
N LEU A 244 7.21 35.82 -26.73
CA LEU A 244 7.59 36.88 -25.79
C LEU A 244 8.93 37.54 -26.17
N GLN A 245 9.91 36.77 -26.69
CA GLN A 245 11.14 37.34 -27.23
C GLN A 245 10.88 38.22 -28.46
N LEU A 246 9.99 37.81 -29.36
CA LEU A 246 9.55 38.64 -30.50
C LEU A 246 8.86 39.93 -30.05
N TYR A 247 8.08 39.89 -28.97
CA TYR A 247 7.51 41.11 -28.36
C TYR A 247 8.60 42.01 -27.76
N SER A 248 9.57 41.44 -27.04
CA SER A 248 10.72 42.20 -26.52
C SER A 248 11.54 42.87 -27.63
N ASN A 249 11.75 42.17 -28.74
CA ASN A 249 12.39 42.70 -29.94
C ASN A 249 11.57 43.86 -30.55
N MET A 250 10.25 43.70 -30.72
CA MET A 250 9.35 44.76 -31.22
C MET A 250 9.45 46.06 -30.39
N VAL A 251 9.46 45.94 -29.06
CA VAL A 251 9.60 47.08 -28.15
C VAL A 251 11.01 47.69 -28.22
N SER A 252 12.05 46.86 -28.40
CA SER A 252 13.45 47.29 -28.53
C SER A 252 13.72 48.02 -29.87
N ASP A 253 13.07 47.60 -30.96
CA ASP A 253 13.05 48.27 -32.27
C ASP A 253 12.30 49.62 -32.23
N GLY A 254 11.67 49.98 -31.10
CA GLY A 254 10.87 51.20 -30.94
C GLY A 254 9.51 51.15 -31.64
N ILE A 255 9.06 49.96 -32.09
CA ILE A 255 7.81 49.78 -32.81
C ILE A 255 6.64 49.81 -31.81
N ARG A 256 5.81 50.86 -31.91
CA ARG A 256 4.73 51.11 -30.95
C ARG A 256 3.68 49.98 -30.95
N GLU A 257 3.36 49.50 -29.76
CA GLU A 257 2.40 48.43 -29.52
C GLU A 257 0.96 48.84 -29.88
N SER A 258 0.20 47.88 -30.42
CA SER A 258 -1.24 48.04 -30.69
C SER A 258 -2.10 47.33 -29.64
N PRO A 259 -3.40 47.66 -29.50
CA PRO A 259 -4.31 46.87 -28.66
C PRO A 259 -4.33 45.38 -29.01
N ARG A 260 -4.18 45.03 -30.29
CA ARG A 260 -4.07 43.63 -30.75
C ARG A 260 -2.76 42.98 -30.30
N THR A 261 -1.66 43.74 -30.27
CA THR A 261 -0.37 43.29 -29.69
C THR A 261 -0.57 42.93 -28.22
N PHE A 262 -1.19 43.83 -27.44
CA PHE A 262 -1.46 43.56 -26.03
C PHE A 262 -2.39 42.37 -25.80
N SER A 263 -3.48 42.23 -26.55
CA SER A 263 -4.35 41.04 -26.44
C SER A 263 -3.61 39.74 -26.79
N SER A 264 -2.77 39.72 -27.82
CA SER A 264 -1.96 38.54 -28.16
C SER A 264 -0.92 38.22 -27.07
N VAL A 265 -0.18 39.21 -26.57
CA VAL A 265 0.84 39.01 -25.53
C VAL A 265 0.20 38.57 -24.21
N LEU A 266 -0.85 39.25 -23.75
CA LEU A 266 -1.59 38.88 -22.54
C LEU A 266 -2.20 37.47 -22.66
N SER A 267 -2.59 37.02 -23.86
CA SER A 267 -3.09 35.65 -24.07
C SER A 267 -2.01 34.57 -23.90
N ILE A 268 -0.74 34.90 -24.15
CA ILE A 268 0.42 34.02 -23.87
C ILE A 268 0.70 33.99 -22.37
N CYS A 269 0.64 35.15 -21.72
CA CYS A 269 0.90 35.32 -20.28
C CYS A 269 -0.11 34.62 -19.36
N ARG A 270 -1.20 34.02 -19.88
CA ARG A 270 -2.15 33.21 -19.10
C ARG A 270 -1.56 31.90 -18.57
N ARG A 271 -0.43 31.45 -19.11
CA ARG A 271 0.30 30.29 -18.59
C ARG A 271 1.12 30.72 -17.38
N GLU A 272 1.03 29.97 -16.29
CA GLU A 272 1.64 30.29 -14.99
C GLU A 272 3.13 30.70 -15.07
N ALA A 273 3.90 30.02 -15.90
CA ALA A 273 5.31 30.31 -16.18
C ALA A 273 5.60 31.73 -16.70
N PHE A 274 4.59 32.49 -17.13
CA PHE A 274 4.70 33.84 -17.69
C PHE A 274 3.81 34.88 -16.96
N PHE A 275 3.36 34.59 -15.73
CA PHE A 275 2.59 35.53 -14.93
C PHE A 275 3.38 36.81 -14.58
N GLY A 276 4.71 36.71 -14.39
CA GLY A 276 5.57 37.87 -14.12
C GLY A 276 5.60 38.86 -15.29
N GLU A 277 5.75 38.35 -16.50
CA GLU A 277 5.69 39.07 -17.76
C GLU A 277 4.29 39.66 -17.99
N GLY A 278 3.23 38.91 -17.66
CA GLY A 278 1.85 39.40 -17.69
C GLY A 278 1.65 40.68 -16.87
N MET A 279 2.19 40.73 -15.64
CA MET A 279 2.15 41.92 -14.79
C MET A 279 2.98 43.09 -15.36
N GLN A 280 4.13 42.82 -15.98
CA GLN A 280 4.93 43.85 -16.66
C GLN A 280 4.18 44.45 -17.86
N VAL A 281 3.54 43.60 -18.67
CA VAL A 281 2.72 44.00 -19.83
C VAL A 281 1.49 44.79 -19.39
N GLN A 282 0.86 44.44 -18.27
CA GLN A 282 -0.20 45.25 -17.65
C GLN A 282 0.32 46.64 -17.25
N CYS A 283 1.47 46.73 -16.57
CA CYS A 283 2.06 48.02 -16.20
C CYS A 283 2.34 48.87 -17.45
N ARG A 284 2.77 48.24 -18.54
CA ARG A 284 2.95 48.89 -19.85
C ARG A 284 1.63 49.41 -20.43
N VAL A 285 0.56 48.60 -20.44
CA VAL A 285 -0.81 49.03 -20.87
C VAL A 285 -1.27 50.27 -20.09
N ILE A 286 -1.09 50.27 -18.77
CA ILE A 286 -1.45 51.41 -17.90
C ILE A 286 -0.60 52.64 -18.23
N SER A 287 0.71 52.49 -18.40
CA SER A 287 1.62 53.60 -18.74
C SER A 287 1.31 54.26 -20.10
N LEU A 288 0.69 53.52 -21.02
CA LEU A 288 0.26 54.00 -22.33
C LEU A 288 -1.17 54.56 -22.36
N GLY A 289 -1.87 54.55 -21.22
CA GLY A 289 -3.25 55.03 -21.11
C GLY A 289 -4.29 54.13 -21.80
N LEU A 290 -3.97 52.86 -22.04
CA LEU A 290 -4.79 51.93 -22.84
C LEU A 290 -5.76 51.07 -22.01
N SER A 291 -5.83 51.26 -20.69
CA SER A 291 -6.64 50.45 -19.77
C SER A 291 -8.15 50.50 -20.02
N SER A 292 -8.67 51.57 -20.64
CA SER A 292 -10.09 51.73 -20.99
C SER A 292 -10.50 51.02 -22.29
N ASN A 293 -9.58 50.35 -22.99
CA ASN A 293 -9.89 49.61 -24.21
C ASN A 293 -10.53 48.25 -23.89
N SER A 294 -11.76 48.00 -24.35
CA SER A 294 -12.53 46.79 -24.02
C SER A 294 -11.88 45.46 -24.45
N TYR A 295 -11.10 45.44 -25.53
CA TYR A 295 -10.35 44.24 -25.95
C TYR A 295 -9.19 43.94 -24.99
N ILE A 296 -8.45 44.96 -24.57
CA ILE A 296 -7.35 44.81 -23.61
C ILE A 296 -7.92 44.49 -22.21
N GLY A 297 -8.99 45.16 -21.79
CA GLY A 297 -9.70 44.89 -20.54
C GLY A 297 -10.19 43.44 -20.47
N SER A 298 -10.86 42.95 -21.53
CA SER A 298 -11.25 41.52 -21.61
C SER A 298 -10.05 40.57 -21.56
N SER A 299 -8.89 40.97 -22.11
CA SER A 299 -7.65 40.18 -22.06
C SER A 299 -7.00 40.18 -20.67
N LEU A 300 -7.10 41.28 -19.92
CA LEU A 300 -6.62 41.43 -18.55
C LEU A 300 -7.54 40.70 -17.54
N ILE A 301 -8.86 40.73 -17.74
CA ILE A 301 -9.81 39.94 -16.95
C ILE A 301 -9.48 38.44 -17.10
N ASP A 302 -9.24 37.97 -18.32
CA ASP A 302 -8.85 36.58 -18.60
C ASP A 302 -7.54 36.21 -17.89
N LEU A 303 -6.52 37.09 -17.95
CA LEU A 303 -5.25 36.90 -17.25
C LEU A 303 -5.43 36.85 -15.73
N TYR A 304 -6.20 37.78 -15.14
CA TYR A 304 -6.48 37.80 -13.70
C TYR A 304 -7.26 36.56 -13.23
N MET A 305 -8.21 36.04 -14.03
CA MET A 305 -8.90 34.78 -13.71
C MET A 305 -7.90 33.61 -13.66
N HIS A 306 -7.00 33.51 -14.63
CA HIS A 306 -5.95 32.46 -14.63
C HIS A 306 -4.95 32.63 -13.48
N MET A 307 -4.67 33.85 -13.04
CA MET A 307 -3.85 34.14 -11.85
C MET A 307 -4.58 33.90 -10.51
N GLY A 308 -5.87 33.51 -10.51
CA GLY A 308 -6.68 33.39 -9.30
C GLY A 308 -7.06 34.72 -8.63
N PHE A 309 -6.83 35.85 -9.29
CA PHE A 309 -7.17 37.19 -8.80
C PHE A 309 -8.62 37.58 -9.14
N THR A 310 -9.58 36.68 -8.89
CA THR A 310 -11.00 36.81 -9.27
C THR A 310 -11.62 38.15 -8.84
N HIS A 311 -11.34 38.64 -7.62
CA HIS A 311 -11.83 39.94 -7.17
C HIS A 311 -11.29 41.11 -8.03
N LEU A 312 -10.06 41.05 -8.53
CA LEU A 312 -9.51 42.08 -9.43
C LEU A 312 -10.08 41.94 -10.85
N ALA A 313 -10.35 40.70 -11.29
CA ALA A 313 -11.07 40.44 -12.55
C ALA A 313 -12.49 41.02 -12.52
N LEU A 314 -13.24 40.84 -11.43
CA LEU A 314 -14.59 41.38 -11.24
C LEU A 314 -14.60 42.91 -11.11
N VAL A 315 -13.67 43.51 -10.35
CA VAL A 315 -13.55 44.98 -10.29
C VAL A 315 -13.23 45.58 -11.67
N LEU A 316 -12.32 44.95 -12.43
CA LEU A 316 -12.00 45.41 -13.79
C LEU A 316 -13.17 45.22 -14.75
N PHE A 317 -13.93 44.12 -14.62
CA PHE A 317 -15.19 43.91 -15.35
C PHE A 317 -16.22 45.00 -15.04
N ASP A 318 -16.28 45.47 -13.79
CA ASP A 318 -17.21 46.52 -13.40
C ASP A 318 -16.83 47.91 -13.91
N GLU A 319 -15.53 48.20 -14.02
CA GLU A 319 -14.99 49.44 -14.58
C GLU A 319 -15.08 49.50 -16.14
N LEU A 320 -15.42 48.40 -16.82
CA LEU A 320 -15.61 48.41 -18.28
C LEU A 320 -16.90 49.14 -18.70
N ALA A 321 -16.70 50.25 -19.42
CA ALA A 321 -17.76 51.09 -19.96
C ALA A 321 -18.62 50.41 -21.06
N ASP A 322 -18.10 49.37 -21.72
CA ASP A 322 -18.83 48.52 -22.65
C ASP A 322 -18.52 47.04 -22.35
N ARG A 323 -19.52 46.31 -21.84
CA ARG A 323 -19.45 44.89 -21.50
C ARG A 323 -20.05 44.07 -22.64
N SER A 324 -19.21 43.70 -23.61
CA SER A 324 -19.65 42.86 -24.74
C SER A 324 -20.15 41.49 -24.27
N LEU A 325 -21.02 40.83 -25.06
CA LEU A 325 -21.47 39.46 -24.79
C LEU A 325 -20.29 38.48 -24.59
N ALA A 326 -19.20 38.66 -25.33
CA ALA A 326 -17.98 37.85 -25.16
C ALA A 326 -17.31 38.10 -23.80
N THR A 327 -17.36 39.33 -23.28
CA THR A 327 -16.83 39.70 -21.95
C THR A 327 -17.69 39.08 -20.84
N TRP A 328 -19.02 39.08 -20.98
CA TRP A 328 -19.92 38.35 -20.07
C TRP A 328 -19.63 36.83 -20.08
N SER A 329 -19.62 36.19 -21.25
CA SER A 329 -19.30 34.75 -21.37
C SER A 329 -17.92 34.41 -20.82
N LEU A 330 -16.92 35.30 -20.93
CA LEU A 330 -15.57 35.12 -20.39
C LEU A 330 -15.52 35.15 -18.86
N VAL A 331 -16.25 36.07 -18.21
CA VAL A 331 -16.33 36.09 -16.73
C VAL A 331 -17.11 34.90 -16.21
N LEU A 332 -18.23 34.52 -16.86
CA LEU A 332 -18.98 33.31 -16.51
C LEU A 332 -18.10 32.05 -16.63
N ARG A 333 -17.29 31.95 -17.70
CA ARG A 333 -16.30 30.87 -17.84
C ARG A 333 -15.28 30.88 -16.70
N GLY A 334 -14.67 32.04 -16.43
CA GLY A 334 -13.65 32.19 -15.38
C GLY A 334 -14.15 31.83 -13.98
N LEU A 335 -15.37 32.24 -13.60
CA LEU A 335 -15.97 31.87 -12.32
C LEU A 335 -16.25 30.35 -12.23
N CYS A 336 -16.75 29.72 -13.29
CA CYS A 336 -16.91 28.27 -13.38
C CYS A 336 -15.59 27.49 -13.59
N GLU A 337 -14.47 28.18 -13.85
CA GLU A 337 -13.11 27.64 -13.88
C GLU A 337 -12.43 27.72 -12.50
N VAL A 338 -12.72 28.77 -11.71
CA VAL A 338 -12.17 29.01 -10.35
C VAL A 338 -13.12 28.50 -9.24
N HIS A 339 -14.09 27.64 -9.57
CA HIS A 339 -15.03 27.00 -8.63
C HIS A 339 -15.90 27.97 -7.81
N LEU A 340 -16.47 28.98 -8.49
CA LEU A 340 -17.40 29.98 -7.93
C LEU A 340 -18.71 29.98 -8.74
N THR A 341 -19.32 28.82 -8.97
CA THR A 341 -20.52 28.74 -9.83
C THR A 341 -21.74 29.44 -9.23
N GLU A 342 -21.89 29.54 -7.90
CA GLU A 342 -22.94 30.38 -7.29
C GLU A 342 -22.81 31.87 -7.68
N GLU A 343 -21.59 32.41 -7.72
CA GLU A 343 -21.33 33.78 -8.18
C GLU A 343 -21.61 33.93 -9.68
N ALA A 344 -21.25 32.91 -10.48
CA ALA A 344 -21.57 32.86 -11.91
C ALA A 344 -23.08 32.82 -12.18
N LEU A 345 -23.85 32.09 -11.36
CA LEU A 345 -25.31 32.03 -11.42
C LEU A 345 -25.96 33.37 -11.05
N SER A 346 -25.43 34.08 -10.06
CA SER A 346 -25.85 35.46 -9.74
C SER A 346 -25.58 36.40 -10.92
N LEU A 347 -24.36 36.36 -11.47
CA LEU A 347 -23.95 37.21 -12.60
C LEU A 347 -24.74 36.91 -13.87
N PHE A 348 -25.18 35.67 -14.08
CA PHE A 348 -26.11 35.27 -15.14
C PHE A 348 -27.53 35.83 -14.95
N GLY A 349 -27.98 35.98 -13.71
CA GLY A 349 -29.19 36.73 -13.37
C GLY A 349 -29.05 38.22 -13.72
N GLU A 350 -27.91 38.83 -13.37
CA GLU A 350 -27.60 40.21 -13.70
C GLU A 350 -27.53 40.45 -15.22
N MET A 351 -26.81 39.59 -15.95
CA MET A 351 -26.71 39.59 -17.42
C MET A 351 -28.10 39.65 -18.08
N LYS A 352 -29.03 38.78 -17.66
CA LYS A 352 -30.41 38.77 -18.13
C LYS A 352 -31.17 40.04 -17.74
N SER A 353 -31.01 40.52 -16.51
CA SER A 353 -31.67 41.76 -16.06
C SER A 353 -31.19 43.01 -16.83
N GLY A 354 -29.94 42.99 -17.33
CA GLY A 354 -29.38 43.99 -18.23
C GLY A 354 -29.79 43.84 -19.70
N GLY A 355 -30.62 42.85 -20.05
CA GLY A 355 -31.12 42.63 -21.41
C GLY A 355 -30.14 41.93 -22.36
N PHE A 356 -29.08 41.29 -21.84
CA PHE A 356 -28.14 40.50 -22.65
C PHE A 356 -28.63 39.06 -22.76
N GLU A 357 -29.08 38.65 -23.95
CA GLU A 357 -29.51 37.27 -24.20
C GLU A 357 -28.33 36.27 -24.14
N PRO A 358 -28.41 35.19 -23.33
CA PRO A 358 -27.35 34.19 -23.27
C PRO A 358 -27.28 33.36 -24.55
N ASN A 359 -26.07 33.27 -25.11
CA ASN A 359 -25.74 32.33 -26.18
C ASN A 359 -25.51 30.90 -25.64
N GLY A 360 -25.45 29.91 -26.53
CA GLY A 360 -25.18 28.52 -26.15
C GLY A 360 -23.89 28.32 -25.34
N LEU A 361 -22.82 29.09 -25.60
CA LEU A 361 -21.57 28.99 -24.83
C LEU A 361 -21.75 29.43 -23.37
N SER A 362 -22.49 30.50 -23.11
CA SER A 362 -22.84 30.91 -21.74
C SER A 362 -23.61 29.82 -21.00
N PHE A 363 -24.50 29.10 -21.68
CA PHE A 363 -25.15 27.91 -21.11
C PHE A 363 -24.15 26.78 -20.86
N CYS A 364 -23.29 26.42 -21.82
CA CYS A 364 -22.29 25.37 -21.65
C CYS A 364 -21.35 25.64 -20.46
N TYR A 365 -20.91 26.89 -20.25
CA TYR A 365 -20.04 27.25 -19.12
C TYR A 365 -20.74 27.10 -17.77
N LEU A 366 -21.98 27.59 -17.64
CA LEU A 366 -22.76 27.48 -16.40
C LEU A 366 -23.17 26.04 -16.09
N ILE A 367 -23.61 25.29 -17.11
CA ILE A 367 -23.97 23.87 -17.00
C ILE A 367 -22.73 23.04 -16.63
N GLY A 368 -21.57 23.36 -17.22
CA GLY A 368 -20.28 22.75 -16.87
C GLY A 368 -19.82 23.09 -15.44
N GLY A 369 -20.03 24.32 -14.97
CA GLY A 369 -19.80 24.73 -13.58
C GLY A 369 -20.66 23.93 -12.60
N CYS A 370 -21.98 23.90 -12.82
CA CYS A 370 -22.90 23.10 -12.02
C CYS A 370 -22.55 21.60 -12.05
N GLY A 371 -22.05 21.08 -13.18
CA GLY A 371 -21.53 19.71 -13.28
C GLY A 371 -20.27 19.47 -12.43
N LYS A 372 -19.29 20.39 -12.45
CA LYS A 372 -18.07 20.31 -11.61
C LYS A 372 -18.40 20.35 -10.12
N GLU A 373 -19.31 21.23 -9.71
CA GLU A 373 -19.68 21.47 -8.31
C GLU A 373 -20.85 20.57 -7.84
N MET A 374 -21.39 19.70 -8.72
CA MET A 374 -22.51 18.79 -8.47
C MET A 374 -23.84 19.47 -8.06
N LEU A 375 -24.05 20.70 -8.52
CA LEU A 375 -25.22 21.54 -8.27
C LEU A 375 -26.42 21.10 -9.13
N LEU A 376 -27.10 20.03 -8.70
CA LEU A 376 -28.17 19.38 -9.48
C LEU A 376 -29.43 20.25 -9.62
N ASP A 377 -29.85 20.96 -8.58
CA ASP A 377 -31.11 21.72 -8.59
C ASP A 377 -30.95 23.07 -9.33
N GLU A 378 -29.79 23.70 -9.22
CA GLU A 378 -29.35 24.85 -10.01
C GLU A 378 -29.18 24.44 -11.49
N GLY A 379 -28.57 23.27 -11.74
CA GLY A 379 -28.48 22.66 -13.06
C GLY A 379 -29.84 22.39 -13.69
N LYS A 380 -30.84 21.94 -12.91
CA LYS A 380 -32.23 21.79 -13.38
C LYS A 380 -32.89 23.13 -13.70
N GLN A 381 -32.63 24.18 -12.92
CA GLN A 381 -33.09 25.54 -13.23
C GLN A 381 -32.44 26.08 -14.53
N LEU A 382 -31.14 25.82 -14.75
CA LEU A 382 -30.46 26.14 -16.00
C LEU A 382 -31.04 25.38 -17.20
N HIS A 383 -31.32 24.07 -17.07
CA HIS A 383 -31.96 23.29 -18.13
C HIS A 383 -33.36 23.82 -18.47
N CYS A 384 -34.16 24.19 -17.47
CA CYS A 384 -35.44 24.89 -17.70
C CYS A 384 -35.26 26.23 -18.44
N HIS A 385 -34.12 26.93 -18.29
CA HIS A 385 -33.80 28.11 -19.08
C HIS A 385 -33.32 27.79 -20.50
N VAL A 386 -32.55 26.72 -20.72
CA VAL A 386 -32.17 26.21 -22.06
C VAL A 386 -33.42 25.93 -22.90
N ILE A 387 -34.38 25.20 -22.33
CA ILE A 387 -35.65 24.88 -22.99
C ILE A 387 -36.45 26.15 -23.30
N LYS A 388 -36.61 27.06 -22.32
CA LYS A 388 -37.35 28.33 -22.50
C LYS A 388 -36.72 29.27 -23.54
N ALA A 389 -35.41 29.21 -23.72
CA ALA A 389 -34.67 29.99 -24.71
C ALA A 389 -34.51 29.28 -26.07
N GLY A 390 -35.07 28.07 -26.24
CA GLY A 390 -35.04 27.32 -27.50
C GLY A 390 -33.67 26.74 -27.88
N TRP A 391 -32.75 26.60 -26.92
CA TRP A 391 -31.41 26.04 -27.15
C TRP A 391 -31.37 24.50 -27.12
N GLU A 392 -32.37 23.84 -26.53
CA GLU A 392 -32.52 22.38 -26.58
C GLU A 392 -32.73 21.91 -28.03
N LYS A 393 -32.03 20.86 -28.48
CA LYS A 393 -32.07 20.28 -29.85
C LYS A 393 -31.62 21.21 -30.98
N SER A 394 -31.49 22.52 -30.75
CA SER A 394 -30.97 23.49 -31.73
C SER A 394 -29.46 23.70 -31.60
N ASN A 395 -28.85 23.27 -30.49
CA ASN A 395 -27.41 23.41 -30.26
C ASN A 395 -26.82 22.18 -29.53
N MET A 396 -26.21 21.29 -30.31
CA MET A 396 -25.56 20.05 -29.87
C MET A 396 -24.55 20.25 -28.72
N PHE A 397 -23.87 21.41 -28.64
CA PHE A 397 -22.94 21.68 -27.52
C PHE A 397 -23.68 21.86 -26.19
N VAL A 398 -24.89 22.42 -26.21
CA VAL A 398 -25.73 22.60 -25.01
C VAL A 398 -26.34 21.27 -24.60
N ASP A 399 -26.87 20.50 -25.55
CA ASP A 399 -27.43 19.17 -25.26
C ASP A 399 -26.36 18.20 -24.71
N ASN A 400 -25.13 18.23 -25.27
CA ASN A 400 -23.99 17.48 -24.74
C ASN A 400 -23.61 17.93 -23.32
N SER A 401 -23.60 19.25 -23.07
CA SER A 401 -23.33 19.80 -21.73
C SER A 401 -24.38 19.35 -20.71
N LEU A 402 -25.66 19.21 -21.11
CA LEU A 402 -26.73 18.71 -20.24
C LEU A 402 -26.54 17.23 -19.89
N VAL A 403 -26.10 16.39 -20.84
CA VAL A 403 -25.73 14.99 -20.54
C VAL A 403 -24.55 14.95 -19.58
N ASP A 404 -23.53 15.80 -19.75
CA ASP A 404 -22.39 15.89 -18.83
C ASP A 404 -22.79 16.36 -17.42
N LEU A 405 -23.65 17.38 -17.30
CA LEU A 405 -24.20 17.85 -16.02
C LEU A 405 -24.92 16.73 -15.28
N TYR A 406 -25.91 16.09 -15.91
CA TYR A 406 -26.67 15.04 -15.25
C TYR A 406 -25.83 13.77 -15.00
N SER A 407 -24.81 13.51 -15.82
CA SER A 407 -23.83 12.46 -15.58
C SER A 407 -22.97 12.76 -14.35
N ALA A 408 -22.45 13.97 -14.22
CA ALA A 408 -21.63 14.40 -13.07
C ALA A 408 -22.44 14.40 -11.76
N CYS A 409 -23.66 14.95 -11.81
CA CYS A 409 -24.63 14.90 -10.70
C CYS A 409 -25.31 13.53 -10.52
N ARG A 410 -24.88 12.50 -11.26
CA ARG A 410 -25.32 11.09 -11.18
C ARG A 410 -26.81 10.82 -11.42
N SER A 411 -27.56 11.80 -11.94
CA SER A 411 -28.98 11.61 -12.28
C SER A 411 -29.13 10.90 -13.63
N LEU A 412 -29.07 9.57 -13.58
CA LEU A 412 -29.18 8.72 -14.77
C LEU A 412 -30.45 8.96 -15.59
N ILE A 413 -31.58 9.23 -14.93
CA ILE A 413 -32.88 9.42 -15.60
C ILE A 413 -32.85 10.71 -16.42
N ASP A 414 -32.43 11.81 -15.81
CA ASP A 414 -32.30 13.10 -16.49
C ASP A 414 -31.22 13.03 -17.59
N ALA A 415 -30.08 12.37 -17.34
CA ALA A 415 -29.02 12.17 -18.33
C ALA A 415 -29.49 11.33 -19.53
N ARG A 416 -30.23 10.23 -19.29
CA ARG A 416 -30.86 9.43 -20.34
C ARG A 416 -31.89 10.24 -21.12
N GLN A 417 -32.70 11.07 -20.47
CA GLN A 417 -33.69 11.89 -21.15
C GLN A 417 -33.01 12.93 -22.07
N SER A 418 -32.00 13.65 -21.58
CA SER A 418 -31.19 14.57 -22.39
C SER A 418 -30.49 13.85 -23.55
N PHE A 419 -29.96 12.64 -23.32
CA PHE A 419 -29.31 11.83 -24.36
C PHE A 419 -30.27 11.46 -25.51
N HIS A 420 -31.55 11.20 -25.25
CA HIS A 420 -32.53 10.90 -26.31
C HIS A 420 -32.95 12.14 -27.14
N SER A 421 -32.61 13.36 -26.72
CA SER A 421 -32.77 14.57 -27.54
C SER A 421 -31.66 14.74 -28.59
N ILE A 422 -30.58 13.96 -28.52
CA ILE A 422 -29.36 14.15 -29.33
C ILE A 422 -29.36 13.19 -30.54
N PRO A 423 -28.94 13.64 -31.74
CA PRO A 423 -28.79 12.75 -32.90
C PRO A 423 -27.82 11.60 -32.63
N ALA A 424 -28.20 10.38 -33.01
CA ALA A 424 -27.47 9.13 -32.70
C ALA A 424 -26.01 9.04 -33.23
N GLU A 425 -25.58 10.04 -34.01
CA GLU A 425 -24.27 10.15 -34.63
C GLU A 425 -23.19 10.82 -33.76
N ASP A 426 -23.57 11.61 -32.75
CA ASP A 426 -22.63 12.36 -31.91
C ASP A 426 -21.88 11.46 -30.92
N VAL A 427 -20.57 11.38 -31.06
CA VAL A 427 -19.71 10.54 -30.23
C VAL A 427 -19.60 11.05 -28.78
N ILE A 428 -19.75 12.36 -28.53
CA ILE A 428 -19.51 12.97 -27.22
C ILE A 428 -20.56 12.48 -26.21
N SER A 429 -21.83 12.66 -26.52
CA SER A 429 -22.98 12.22 -25.73
C SER A 429 -22.97 10.72 -25.42
N TRP A 430 -22.61 9.86 -26.39
CA TRP A 430 -22.43 8.42 -26.16
C TRP A 430 -21.38 8.14 -25.07
N ASN A 431 -20.27 8.88 -25.04
CA ASN A 431 -19.23 8.68 -24.01
C ASN A 431 -19.73 9.07 -22.61
N SER A 432 -20.44 10.19 -22.49
CA SER A 432 -20.90 10.71 -21.20
C SER A 432 -22.00 9.84 -20.59
N ILE A 433 -22.95 9.34 -21.40
CA ILE A 433 -23.98 8.40 -20.91
C ILE A 433 -23.41 7.03 -20.56
N ILE A 434 -22.42 6.53 -21.32
CA ILE A 434 -21.68 5.30 -20.98
C ILE A 434 -20.93 5.45 -19.66
N TRP A 435 -20.29 6.59 -19.45
CA TRP A 435 -19.52 6.88 -18.23
C TRP A 435 -20.43 6.90 -16.99
N VAL A 436 -21.62 7.52 -17.02
CA VAL A 436 -22.52 7.50 -15.85
C VAL A 436 -23.13 6.11 -15.60
N CYS A 437 -23.48 5.35 -16.64
CA CYS A 437 -23.92 3.95 -16.48
C CYS A 437 -22.84 3.09 -15.79
N SER A 438 -21.56 3.30 -16.13
CA SER A 438 -20.41 2.71 -15.42
C SER A 438 -20.31 3.18 -13.96
N VAL A 439 -20.38 4.50 -13.73
CA VAL A 439 -20.21 5.08 -12.38
C VAL A 439 -21.30 4.59 -11.42
N CYS A 440 -22.55 4.48 -11.91
CA CYS A 440 -23.72 3.99 -11.17
C CYS A 440 -23.88 2.46 -11.16
N GLY A 441 -22.93 1.69 -11.72
CA GLY A 441 -22.90 0.23 -11.60
C GLY A 441 -23.81 -0.57 -12.55
N LEU A 442 -24.48 0.10 -13.51
CA LEU A 442 -25.41 -0.54 -14.45
C LEU A 442 -24.67 -1.12 -15.66
N LEU A 443 -23.99 -2.24 -15.42
CA LEU A 443 -23.16 -2.96 -16.39
C LEU A 443 -23.94 -3.45 -17.61
N SER A 444 -25.20 -3.87 -17.41
CA SER A 444 -26.14 -4.26 -18.46
C SER A 444 -26.31 -3.13 -19.48
N ASP A 445 -26.65 -1.96 -18.98
CA ASP A 445 -27.03 -0.77 -19.70
C ASP A 445 -25.83 -0.17 -20.42
N ALA A 446 -24.69 -0.08 -19.72
CA ALA A 446 -23.42 0.34 -20.30
C ALA A 446 -23.02 -0.58 -21.48
N ARG A 447 -23.18 -1.90 -21.33
CA ARG A 447 -22.84 -2.88 -22.39
C ARG A 447 -23.81 -2.83 -23.58
N GLU A 448 -25.09 -2.56 -23.35
CA GLU A 448 -26.07 -2.33 -24.42
C GLU A 448 -25.73 -1.06 -25.21
N LEU A 449 -25.47 0.05 -24.51
CA LEU A 449 -25.08 1.33 -25.11
C LEU A 449 -23.77 1.21 -25.90
N PHE A 450 -22.78 0.46 -25.40
CA PHE A 450 -21.54 0.14 -26.13
C PHE A 450 -21.81 -0.63 -27.42
N SER A 451 -22.65 -1.67 -27.33
CA SER A 451 -23.00 -2.52 -28.47
C SER A 451 -23.75 -1.72 -29.54
N ARG A 452 -24.62 -0.79 -29.12
CA ARG A 452 -25.33 0.15 -30.01
C ARG A 452 -24.37 1.17 -30.63
N MET A 453 -23.46 1.75 -29.86
CA MET A 453 -22.42 2.67 -30.37
C MET A 453 -21.57 2.01 -31.47
N GLN A 454 -21.16 0.75 -31.25
CA GLN A 454 -20.43 -0.04 -32.24
C GLN A 454 -21.30 -0.41 -33.46
N PHE A 455 -22.57 -0.74 -33.28
CA PHE A 455 -23.51 -1.02 -34.38
C PHE A 455 -23.68 0.18 -35.32
N TRP A 456 -23.73 1.41 -34.79
CA TRP A 456 -23.75 2.66 -35.59
C TRP A 456 -22.35 3.08 -36.13
N GLY A 457 -21.37 2.18 -36.09
CA GLY A 457 -20.02 2.39 -36.63
C GLY A 457 -19.15 3.38 -35.85
N ARG A 458 -19.57 3.84 -34.67
CA ARG A 458 -18.87 4.87 -33.90
C ARG A 458 -17.81 4.23 -33.00
N ARG A 459 -16.60 4.79 -32.99
CA ARG A 459 -15.49 4.33 -32.13
C ARG A 459 -15.63 4.89 -30.71
N PRO A 460 -15.54 4.07 -29.65
CA PRO A 460 -15.46 4.56 -28.27
C PRO A 460 -14.23 5.42 -28.04
N SER A 461 -14.35 6.47 -27.23
CA SER A 461 -13.18 7.25 -26.77
C SER A 461 -12.47 6.58 -25.59
N VAL A 462 -11.27 7.08 -25.28
CA VAL A 462 -10.53 6.82 -24.03
C VAL A 462 -11.45 6.92 -22.80
N ARG A 463 -12.29 7.97 -22.69
CA ARG A 463 -13.20 8.18 -21.55
C ARG A 463 -14.22 7.04 -21.40
N SER A 464 -14.72 6.50 -22.51
CA SER A 464 -15.60 5.31 -22.50
C SER A 464 -14.84 4.06 -22.08
N LEU A 465 -13.65 3.82 -22.63
CA LEU A 465 -12.86 2.61 -22.34
C LEU A 465 -12.42 2.56 -20.88
N VAL A 466 -11.91 3.66 -20.33
CA VAL A 466 -11.64 3.84 -18.89
C VAL A 466 -12.93 3.67 -18.07
N GLY A 467 -14.07 4.16 -18.58
CA GLY A 467 -15.39 3.90 -18.01
C GLY A 467 -15.69 2.40 -17.86
N PHE A 468 -15.52 1.59 -18.91
CA PHE A 468 -15.79 0.15 -18.86
C PHE A 468 -14.79 -0.62 -18.00
N LEU A 469 -13.51 -0.23 -18.00
CA LEU A 469 -12.49 -0.83 -17.14
C LEU A 469 -12.83 -0.57 -15.66
N ASN A 470 -13.19 0.67 -15.31
CA ASN A 470 -13.65 1.02 -13.96
C ASN A 470 -14.97 0.35 -13.57
N ALA A 471 -15.89 0.12 -14.52
CA ALA A 471 -17.11 -0.64 -14.26
C ALA A 471 -16.79 -2.11 -13.94
N SER A 472 -15.95 -2.74 -14.76
CA SER A 472 -15.48 -4.12 -14.59
C SER A 472 -14.74 -4.30 -13.26
N SER A 473 -13.85 -3.35 -12.95
CA SER A 473 -13.10 -3.22 -11.69
C SER A 473 -14.01 -3.16 -10.45
N LYS A 474 -14.99 -2.25 -10.42
CA LYS A 474 -16.01 -2.18 -9.35
C LYS A 474 -16.81 -3.47 -9.20
N ALA A 475 -17.16 -4.11 -10.32
CA ALA A 475 -17.99 -5.30 -10.37
C ALA A 475 -17.23 -6.61 -10.13
N ARG A 476 -15.89 -6.58 -10.04
CA ARG A 476 -14.99 -7.75 -10.17
C ARG A 476 -15.28 -8.60 -11.42
N ASN A 477 -15.85 -8.01 -12.48
CA ASN A 477 -16.21 -8.72 -13.71
C ASN A 477 -15.03 -8.80 -14.67
N ILE A 478 -14.12 -9.72 -14.36
CA ILE A 478 -12.89 -9.95 -15.13
C ILE A 478 -13.15 -10.34 -16.60
N GLN A 479 -14.30 -10.94 -16.91
CA GLN A 479 -14.65 -11.31 -18.29
C GLN A 479 -14.99 -10.08 -19.13
N LEU A 480 -15.73 -9.10 -18.59
CA LEU A 480 -15.95 -7.81 -19.24
C LEU A 480 -14.62 -7.05 -19.36
N GLY A 481 -13.79 -7.07 -18.32
CA GLY A 481 -12.45 -6.48 -18.33
C GLY A 481 -11.56 -7.02 -19.45
N LYS A 482 -11.44 -8.36 -19.56
CA LYS A 482 -10.69 -9.05 -20.62
C LYS A 482 -11.27 -8.77 -22.02
N GLN A 483 -12.59 -8.62 -22.17
CA GLN A 483 -13.22 -8.19 -23.45
C GLN A 483 -12.87 -6.74 -23.83
N VAL A 484 -12.89 -5.81 -22.88
CA VAL A 484 -12.59 -4.39 -23.10
C VAL A 484 -11.09 -4.20 -23.38
N HIS A 485 -10.22 -4.89 -22.65
CA HIS A 485 -8.78 -4.89 -22.92
C HIS A 485 -8.46 -5.43 -24.33
N CYS A 486 -9.09 -6.53 -24.76
CA CYS A 486 -8.99 -7.02 -26.14
C CYS A 486 -9.47 -6.00 -27.18
N TYR A 487 -10.38 -5.07 -26.84
CA TYR A 487 -10.78 -3.97 -27.73
C TYR A 487 -9.77 -2.82 -27.72
N VAL A 488 -9.20 -2.48 -26.56
CA VAL A 488 -8.11 -1.50 -26.39
C VAL A 488 -6.91 -1.87 -27.29
N MET A 489 -6.41 -3.10 -27.18
CA MET A 489 -5.30 -3.62 -28.01
C MET A 489 -5.64 -3.56 -29.51
N LYS A 490 -6.84 -3.99 -29.92
CA LYS A 490 -7.29 -3.95 -31.33
C LYS A 490 -7.50 -2.54 -31.88
N SER A 491 -7.50 -1.53 -31.00
CA SER A 491 -7.71 -0.13 -31.37
C SER A 491 -6.44 0.72 -31.28
N GLY A 492 -5.33 0.17 -30.77
CA GLY A 492 -4.07 0.90 -30.56
C GLY A 492 -4.10 1.89 -29.39
N PHE A 493 -5.05 1.73 -28.45
CA PHE A 493 -5.15 2.59 -27.25
C PHE A 493 -4.26 2.11 -26.10
N ASP A 494 -3.63 0.94 -26.23
CA ASP A 494 -2.71 0.31 -25.30
C ASP A 494 -1.35 0.99 -25.19
N GLN A 495 -0.80 1.50 -26.30
CA GLN A 495 0.61 1.95 -26.34
C GLN A 495 0.78 3.45 -26.04
N ASN A 496 -0.23 4.27 -26.36
CA ASN A 496 -0.12 5.73 -26.39
C ASN A 496 -1.14 6.44 -25.49
N ASN A 497 -1.66 5.80 -24.43
CA ASN A 497 -2.59 6.46 -23.52
C ASN A 497 -2.49 6.01 -22.06
N VAL A 498 -1.79 6.80 -21.25
CA VAL A 498 -1.58 6.62 -19.82
C VAL A 498 -2.88 6.36 -19.04
N HIS A 499 -3.97 7.05 -19.36
CA HIS A 499 -5.25 6.87 -18.66
C HIS A 499 -5.92 5.53 -18.98
N VAL A 500 -5.74 4.99 -20.19
CA VAL A 500 -6.20 3.62 -20.51
C VAL A 500 -5.27 2.59 -19.86
N GLN A 501 -3.95 2.80 -19.94
CA GLN A 501 -2.94 1.90 -19.37
C GLN A 501 -3.15 1.70 -17.86
N SER A 502 -3.23 2.80 -17.10
CA SER A 502 -3.43 2.77 -15.65
C SER A 502 -4.80 2.19 -15.26
N ALA A 503 -5.84 2.39 -16.08
CA ALA A 503 -7.15 1.77 -15.88
C ALA A 503 -7.19 0.26 -16.21
N VAL A 504 -6.36 -0.24 -17.14
CA VAL A 504 -6.21 -1.68 -17.40
C VAL A 504 -5.51 -2.35 -16.21
N ILE A 505 -4.42 -1.75 -15.72
CA ILE A 505 -3.67 -2.18 -14.53
C ILE A 505 -4.61 -2.27 -13.31
N ASP A 506 -5.33 -1.19 -13.01
CA ASP A 506 -6.28 -1.10 -11.90
C ASP A 506 -7.42 -2.13 -12.00
N MET A 507 -7.93 -2.37 -13.21
CA MET A 507 -9.01 -3.32 -13.47
C MET A 507 -8.57 -4.75 -13.19
N TYR A 508 -7.42 -5.19 -13.72
CA TYR A 508 -6.87 -6.52 -13.42
C TYR A 508 -6.58 -6.68 -11.93
N GLY A 509 -5.95 -5.66 -11.33
CA GLY A 509 -5.59 -5.63 -9.92
C GLY A 509 -6.80 -5.76 -8.97
N LYS A 510 -7.84 -4.95 -9.15
CA LYS A 510 -9.06 -5.03 -8.32
C LYS A 510 -9.93 -6.27 -8.60
N CYS A 511 -9.78 -6.89 -9.77
CA CYS A 511 -10.34 -8.22 -10.03
C CYS A 511 -9.55 -9.35 -9.34
N GLY A 512 -8.31 -9.09 -8.88
CA GLY A 512 -7.45 -10.05 -8.19
C GLY A 512 -6.40 -10.74 -9.08
N GLU A 513 -6.31 -10.39 -10.36
CA GLU A 513 -5.35 -11.00 -11.30
C GLU A 513 -4.10 -10.12 -11.42
N ILE A 514 -3.31 -10.09 -10.32
CA ILE A 514 -2.08 -9.28 -10.18
C ILE A 514 -1.05 -9.62 -11.25
N GLU A 515 -0.89 -10.89 -11.62
CA GLU A 515 0.02 -11.34 -12.70
C GLU A 515 -0.30 -10.67 -14.03
N LEU A 516 -1.59 -10.52 -14.40
CA LEU A 516 -1.99 -9.85 -15.64
C LEU A 516 -1.88 -8.32 -15.54
N SER A 517 -2.00 -7.77 -14.33
CA SER A 517 -1.76 -6.35 -14.06
C SER A 517 -0.27 -6.01 -14.24
N PHE A 518 0.62 -6.85 -13.69
CA PHE A 518 2.07 -6.72 -13.84
C PHE A 518 2.53 -6.98 -15.28
N ALA A 519 2.09 -8.06 -15.93
CA ALA A 519 2.48 -8.38 -17.30
C ALA A 519 2.06 -7.31 -18.32
N PHE A 520 0.99 -6.55 -18.04
CA PHE A 520 0.64 -5.37 -18.83
C PHE A 520 1.59 -4.18 -18.56
N LEU A 521 1.90 -3.90 -17.29
CA LEU A 521 2.83 -2.83 -16.89
C LEU A 521 4.27 -3.06 -17.40
N ASP A 522 4.78 -4.28 -17.28
CA ASP A 522 6.12 -4.66 -17.73
C ASP A 522 6.26 -4.51 -19.26
N GLY A 523 5.21 -4.87 -20.00
CA GLY A 523 5.12 -4.73 -21.45
C GLY A 523 4.90 -3.31 -21.98
N LEU A 524 4.80 -2.28 -21.13
CA LEU A 524 4.76 -0.88 -21.59
C LEU A 524 6.16 -0.38 -21.99
N PRO A 525 6.31 0.29 -23.15
CA PRO A 525 7.62 0.79 -23.61
C PRO A 525 8.14 1.97 -22.77
N GLU A 526 7.25 2.74 -22.17
CA GLU A 526 7.55 3.76 -21.16
C GLU A 526 6.55 3.60 -20.00
N ARG A 527 7.06 3.54 -18.75
CA ARG A 527 6.24 3.32 -17.55
C ARG A 527 5.99 4.64 -16.86
N SER A 528 4.75 5.12 -16.95
CA SER A 528 4.31 6.38 -16.36
C SER A 528 4.02 6.25 -14.86
N LEU A 529 4.18 7.36 -14.14
CA LEU A 529 3.90 7.48 -12.71
C LEU A 529 2.48 7.01 -12.36
N GLU A 530 1.49 7.34 -13.18
CA GLU A 530 0.09 6.92 -12.99
C GLU A 530 -0.13 5.40 -13.16
N CYS A 531 0.71 4.73 -13.96
CA CYS A 531 0.67 3.28 -14.12
C CYS A 531 1.27 2.58 -12.90
N TYR A 532 2.42 3.07 -12.41
CA TYR A 532 3.00 2.60 -11.15
C TYR A 532 2.06 2.84 -9.96
N ASN A 533 1.51 4.05 -9.81
CA ASN A 533 0.55 4.37 -8.74
C ASN A 533 -0.72 3.51 -8.78
N SER A 534 -1.23 3.16 -9.98
CA SER A 534 -2.33 2.20 -10.11
C SER A 534 -1.93 0.80 -9.66
N PHE A 535 -0.73 0.34 -10.00
CA PHE A 535 -0.24 -0.97 -9.60
C PHE A 535 0.03 -1.06 -8.08
N MET A 536 0.67 -0.05 -7.49
CA MET A 536 0.82 0.08 -6.03
C MET A 536 -0.53 0.03 -5.30
N THR A 537 -1.54 0.73 -5.84
CA THR A 537 -2.90 0.75 -5.27
C THR A 537 -3.60 -0.61 -5.39
N ALA A 538 -3.33 -1.37 -6.44
CA ALA A 538 -3.81 -2.74 -6.60
C ALA A 538 -3.13 -3.71 -5.60
N LEU A 539 -1.79 -3.70 -5.54
CA LEU A 539 -0.99 -4.53 -4.63
C LEU A 539 -1.40 -4.31 -3.15
N LEU A 540 -1.51 -3.05 -2.72
CA LEU A 540 -2.04 -2.66 -1.40
C LEU A 540 -3.39 -3.31 -1.08
N ARG A 541 -4.31 -3.33 -2.06
CA ARG A 541 -5.66 -3.87 -1.90
C ARG A 541 -5.69 -5.40 -1.84
N CYS A 542 -4.72 -6.07 -2.45
CA CYS A 542 -4.50 -7.51 -2.33
C CYS A 542 -3.67 -7.89 -1.09
N GLY A 543 -3.22 -6.91 -0.28
CA GLY A 543 -2.41 -7.15 0.92
C GLY A 543 -0.92 -7.40 0.63
N ILE A 544 -0.53 -7.33 -0.65
CA ILE A 544 0.84 -7.56 -1.12
C ILE A 544 1.65 -6.29 -0.85
N THR A 545 2.11 -6.15 0.40
CA THR A 545 2.68 -4.90 0.92
C THR A 545 4.19 -4.79 0.82
N GLY A 546 4.91 -5.90 0.62
CA GLY A 546 6.36 -5.90 0.33
C GLY A 546 6.64 -5.29 -1.04
N ASP A 547 6.00 -5.83 -2.08
CA ASP A 547 6.12 -5.42 -3.48
C ASP A 547 5.87 -3.91 -3.66
N VAL A 548 4.97 -3.29 -2.88
CA VAL A 548 4.72 -1.83 -2.94
C VAL A 548 5.91 -1.01 -2.46
N ILE A 549 6.70 -1.55 -1.52
CA ILE A 549 7.90 -0.91 -0.99
C ILE A 549 9.08 -1.14 -1.94
N GLU A 550 9.26 -2.35 -2.47
CA GLU A 550 10.25 -2.65 -3.51
C GLU A 550 10.01 -1.80 -4.77
N LEU A 551 8.76 -1.69 -5.23
CA LEU A 551 8.35 -0.88 -6.38
C LEU A 551 8.58 0.63 -6.16
N PHE A 552 8.41 1.12 -4.93
CA PHE A 552 8.77 2.50 -4.60
C PHE A 552 10.29 2.75 -4.68
N GLY A 553 11.12 1.76 -4.32
CA GLY A 553 12.56 1.78 -4.56
C GLY A 553 12.86 1.87 -6.06
N LEU A 554 12.29 0.95 -6.84
CA LEU A 554 12.46 0.91 -8.31
C LEU A 554 12.07 2.24 -8.99
N MET A 555 10.96 2.87 -8.60
CA MET A 555 10.55 4.18 -9.14
C MET A 555 11.54 5.32 -8.83
N VAL A 556 12.27 5.23 -7.71
CA VAL A 556 13.33 6.18 -7.34
C VAL A 556 14.60 5.89 -8.13
N ASP A 557 14.98 4.62 -8.28
CA ASP A 557 16.21 4.21 -8.98
C ASP A 557 16.12 4.33 -10.51
N GLU A 558 14.95 4.05 -11.11
CA GLU A 558 14.64 4.35 -12.52
C GLU A 558 14.52 5.86 -12.78
N GLY A 559 14.45 6.71 -11.74
CA GLY A 559 14.32 8.15 -11.86
C GLY A 559 12.94 8.65 -12.32
N VAL A 560 11.91 7.79 -12.25
CA VAL A 560 10.52 8.08 -12.64
C VAL A 560 9.89 9.16 -11.74
N GLY A 561 10.35 9.23 -10.49
CA GLY A 561 9.84 10.17 -9.48
C GLY A 561 8.63 9.62 -8.72
N PHE A 562 8.04 10.47 -7.89
CA PHE A 562 6.94 10.11 -6.99
C PHE A 562 6.07 11.33 -6.66
N ASP A 563 4.79 11.09 -6.40
CA ASP A 563 3.80 12.12 -6.03
C ASP A 563 3.14 11.84 -4.66
N GLU A 564 2.10 12.59 -4.32
CA GLU A 564 1.36 12.40 -3.08
C GLU A 564 0.66 11.04 -3.02
N VAL A 565 0.23 10.47 -4.16
CA VAL A 565 -0.38 9.14 -4.24
C VAL A 565 0.67 8.07 -3.97
N THR A 566 1.87 8.17 -4.57
CA THR A 566 2.99 7.26 -4.34
C THR A 566 3.38 7.24 -2.87
N LEU A 567 3.64 8.42 -2.29
CA LEU A 567 4.06 8.56 -0.89
C LEU A 567 2.96 8.09 0.08
N SER A 568 1.70 8.38 -0.24
CA SER A 568 0.52 7.92 0.51
C SER A 568 0.30 6.40 0.39
N ALA A 569 0.70 5.77 -0.71
CA ALA A 569 0.68 4.32 -0.89
C ALA A 569 1.82 3.63 -0.12
N SER A 570 3.06 4.10 -0.27
CA SER A 570 4.24 3.57 0.45
C SER A 570 4.09 3.69 1.98
N LEU A 571 3.53 4.80 2.48
CA LEU A 571 3.19 4.94 3.91
C LEU A 571 2.17 3.88 4.37
N LYS A 572 1.13 3.59 3.57
CA LYS A 572 0.12 2.56 3.90
C LYS A 572 0.70 1.15 3.84
N ALA A 573 1.61 0.87 2.91
CA ALA A 573 2.31 -0.41 2.80
C ALA A 573 3.20 -0.65 4.03
N LEU A 574 4.07 0.31 4.36
CA LEU A 574 4.91 0.27 5.57
C LEU A 574 4.06 0.13 6.85
N ALA A 575 2.89 0.75 6.90
CA ALA A 575 1.97 0.69 8.03
C ALA A 575 1.16 -0.63 8.14
N ILE A 576 1.36 -1.59 7.24
CA ILE A 576 0.62 -2.87 7.21
C ILE A 576 1.59 -4.06 7.07
N SER A 577 2.74 -3.88 6.42
CA SER A 577 3.74 -4.93 6.21
C SER A 577 4.31 -5.47 7.53
N PRO A 578 4.51 -6.79 7.68
CA PRO A 578 5.28 -7.37 8.77
C PRO A 578 6.74 -6.88 8.86
N SER A 579 7.35 -6.51 7.73
CA SER A 579 8.69 -5.86 7.66
C SER A 579 8.64 -4.35 7.90
N GLY A 580 7.46 -3.78 8.15
CA GLY A 580 7.28 -2.36 8.42
C GLY A 580 8.05 -1.93 9.66
N SER A 581 9.13 -1.16 9.48
CA SER A 581 9.90 -0.61 10.59
C SER A 581 9.59 0.86 10.85
N LEU A 582 9.62 1.25 12.13
CA LEU A 582 9.51 2.66 12.54
C LEU A 582 10.68 3.50 11.99
N LEU A 583 11.82 2.90 11.66
CA LEU A 583 12.93 3.56 11.00
C LEU A 583 12.56 3.91 9.55
N SER A 584 12.07 2.94 8.78
CA SER A 584 11.61 3.12 7.39
C SER A 584 10.50 4.17 7.30
N CYS A 585 9.55 4.16 8.24
CA CYS A 585 8.51 5.19 8.37
C CYS A 585 9.08 6.60 8.65
N ARG A 586 10.17 6.72 9.42
CA ARG A 586 10.88 7.99 9.66
C ARG A 586 11.75 8.43 8.48
N LEU A 587 12.32 7.49 7.73
CA LEU A 587 13.04 7.78 6.49
C LEU A 587 12.09 8.31 5.42
N LEU A 588 10.93 7.68 5.23
CA LEU A 588 9.91 8.15 4.28
C LEU A 588 9.33 9.52 4.68
N HIS A 589 9.06 9.77 5.97
CA HIS A 589 8.72 11.11 6.49
C HIS A 589 9.83 12.14 6.23
N SER A 590 11.10 11.73 6.33
CA SER A 590 12.23 12.61 5.99
C SER A 590 12.34 12.89 4.49
N CYS A 591 11.88 11.97 3.63
CA CYS A 591 11.72 12.18 2.20
C CYS A 591 10.58 13.17 1.91
N ILE A 592 9.40 12.95 2.49
CA ILE A 592 8.21 13.82 2.40
C ILE A 592 8.55 15.29 2.70
N ILE A 593 9.29 15.56 3.79
CA ILE A 593 9.72 16.93 4.15
C ILE A 593 10.75 17.48 3.16
N LYS A 594 11.71 16.67 2.68
CA LYS A 594 12.72 17.12 1.71
C LYS A 594 12.11 17.45 0.33
N SER A 595 11.02 16.77 -0.02
CA SER A 595 10.32 16.94 -1.30
C SER A 595 9.13 17.90 -1.23
N GLY A 596 8.86 18.53 -0.08
CA GLY A 596 7.81 19.56 0.08
C GLY A 596 6.38 19.03 0.21
N PHE A 597 6.19 17.73 0.47
CA PHE A 597 4.87 17.11 0.61
C PHE A 597 4.35 17.13 2.07
N GLU A 598 5.03 17.78 3.02
CA GLU A 598 4.63 17.77 4.44
C GLU A 598 3.32 18.52 4.74
N SER A 599 2.85 19.35 3.81
CA SER A 599 1.54 20.00 3.88
C SER A 599 0.42 19.26 3.14
N ASP A 600 0.71 18.18 2.41
CA ASP A 600 -0.34 17.42 1.73
C ASP A 600 -1.19 16.62 2.74
N LEU A 601 -2.50 16.61 2.50
CA LEU A 601 -3.49 16.02 3.39
C LEU A 601 -3.61 14.50 3.22
N ALA A 602 -3.34 13.93 2.04
CA ALA A 602 -3.41 12.49 1.78
C ALA A 602 -2.16 11.74 2.29
N VAL A 603 -0.98 12.35 2.16
CA VAL A 603 0.29 11.93 2.76
C VAL A 603 0.20 12.07 4.28
N SER A 604 -0.20 13.24 4.80
CA SER A 604 -0.30 13.47 6.25
C SER A 604 -1.33 12.58 6.93
N SER A 605 -2.50 12.35 6.31
CA SER A 605 -3.51 11.41 6.86
C SER A 605 -3.01 9.96 6.92
N SER A 606 -2.14 9.57 5.98
CA SER A 606 -1.51 8.23 5.96
C SER A 606 -0.35 8.13 6.94
N MET A 607 0.39 9.22 7.15
CA MET A 607 1.45 9.33 8.15
C MET A 607 0.91 9.31 9.59
N ILE A 608 -0.26 9.91 9.82
CA ILE A 608 -1.00 9.81 11.09
C ILE A 608 -1.36 8.35 11.39
N ASP A 609 -1.92 7.61 10.41
CA ASP A 609 -2.26 6.19 10.58
C ASP A 609 -1.01 5.32 10.78
N ALA A 610 0.04 5.53 9.97
CA ALA A 610 1.31 4.81 10.06
C ALA A 610 1.97 4.93 11.44
N TYR A 611 2.19 6.16 11.93
CA TYR A 611 2.73 6.34 13.28
C TYR A 611 1.82 5.78 14.38
N SER A 612 0.49 5.77 14.17
CA SER A 612 -0.45 5.21 15.15
C SER A 612 -0.36 3.68 15.26
N LYS A 613 -0.02 2.98 14.18
CA LYS A 613 0.15 1.52 14.18
C LYS A 613 1.51 1.10 14.76
N PHE A 614 2.55 1.94 14.59
CA PHE A 614 3.82 1.80 15.31
C PHE A 614 3.77 2.30 16.78
N GLY A 615 2.56 2.52 17.34
CA GLY A 615 2.36 2.98 18.72
C GLY A 615 2.84 4.42 19.02
N GLN A 616 3.33 5.15 18.02
CA GLN A 616 3.89 6.50 18.15
C GLN A 616 2.79 7.57 18.08
N ILE A 617 1.75 7.43 18.89
CA ILE A 617 0.59 8.34 18.89
C ILE A 617 0.98 9.81 19.07
N ASP A 618 2.01 10.11 19.87
CA ASP A 618 2.50 11.47 20.07
C ASP A 618 3.18 12.08 18.83
N LEU A 619 3.64 11.26 17.87
CA LEU A 619 4.08 11.73 16.55
C LEU A 619 2.89 11.97 15.62
N SER A 620 1.90 11.07 15.58
CA SER A 620 0.64 11.27 14.86
C SER A 620 -0.03 12.59 15.27
N THR A 621 -0.09 12.89 16.58
CA THR A 621 -0.66 14.13 17.12
C THR A 621 0.15 15.38 16.74
N ARG A 622 1.49 15.29 16.65
CA ARG A 622 2.32 16.41 16.16
C ARG A 622 2.10 16.68 14.68
N VAL A 623 2.02 15.63 13.84
CA VAL A 623 1.71 15.76 12.41
C VAL A 623 0.36 16.45 12.23
N PHE A 624 -0.69 15.98 12.92
CA PHE A 624 -2.01 16.58 12.87
C PHE A 624 -2.01 18.08 13.26
N TYR A 625 -1.27 18.48 14.29
CA TYR A 625 -1.22 19.88 14.73
C TYR A 625 -0.31 20.81 13.92
N ASN A 626 0.50 20.27 13.01
CA ASN A 626 1.29 21.09 12.07
C ASN A 626 0.48 21.49 10.82
N LEU A 627 -0.67 20.86 10.56
CA LEU A 627 -1.50 21.12 9.38
C LEU A 627 -2.19 22.49 9.48
N SER A 628 -2.03 23.29 8.42
CA SER A 628 -2.60 24.64 8.29
C SER A 628 -4.07 24.64 7.82
N SER A 629 -4.51 23.56 7.18
CA SER A 629 -5.90 23.29 6.79
C SER A 629 -6.25 21.87 7.19
N LEU A 630 -7.45 21.67 7.76
CA LEU A 630 -7.92 20.38 8.25
C LEU A 630 -9.24 20.01 7.58
N ASN A 631 -9.31 18.81 7.01
CA ASN A 631 -10.51 18.24 6.40
C ASN A 631 -11.04 17.06 7.23
N CYS A 632 -12.17 16.47 6.82
CA CYS A 632 -12.74 15.28 7.48
C CYS A 632 -11.70 14.17 7.66
N ILE A 633 -11.02 13.79 6.56
CA ILE A 633 -10.05 12.67 6.51
C ILE A 633 -8.95 12.82 7.58
N CYS A 634 -8.40 14.02 7.77
CA CYS A 634 -7.38 14.28 8.79
C CYS A 634 -7.92 14.03 10.21
N PHE A 635 -9.16 14.45 10.48
CA PHE A 635 -9.86 14.16 11.73
C PHE A 635 -10.16 12.67 11.89
N THR A 636 -10.70 12.01 10.85
CA THR A 636 -10.94 10.55 10.84
C THR A 636 -9.67 9.76 11.17
N SER A 637 -8.52 10.13 10.57
CA SER A 637 -7.23 9.48 10.85
C SER A 637 -6.77 9.66 12.30
N ILE A 638 -6.85 10.86 12.89
CA ILE A 638 -6.40 11.07 14.28
C ILE A 638 -7.38 10.48 15.32
N ILE A 639 -8.68 10.49 15.02
CA ILE A 639 -9.73 9.80 15.81
C ILE A 639 -9.45 8.30 15.82
N SER A 640 -9.17 7.71 14.64
CA SER A 640 -8.77 6.30 14.49
C SER A 640 -7.46 5.97 15.21
N ALA A 641 -6.48 6.87 15.15
CA ALA A 641 -5.19 6.72 15.82
C ALA A 641 -5.35 6.64 17.35
N TYR A 642 -6.14 7.55 17.94
CA TYR A 642 -6.45 7.51 19.37
C TYR A 642 -7.28 6.27 19.76
N ALA A 643 -8.26 5.89 18.94
CA ALA A 643 -9.09 4.70 19.16
C ALA A 643 -8.27 3.40 19.15
N ARG A 644 -7.31 3.27 18.23
CA ARG A 644 -6.40 2.11 18.13
C ARG A 644 -5.43 2.03 19.32
N ASN A 645 -5.00 3.17 19.86
CA ASN A 645 -4.06 3.27 20.96
C ASN A 645 -4.74 3.33 22.35
N GLY A 646 -6.00 2.88 22.47
CA GLY A 646 -6.72 2.80 23.76
C GLY A 646 -7.06 4.16 24.39
N ARG A 647 -7.05 5.26 23.63
CA ARG A 647 -7.30 6.63 24.10
C ARG A 647 -8.69 7.13 23.70
N GLY A 648 -9.74 6.37 23.99
CA GLY A 648 -11.13 6.67 23.57
C GLY A 648 -11.61 8.08 23.93
N ARG A 649 -11.27 8.61 25.11
CA ARG A 649 -11.63 9.98 25.51
C ARG A 649 -10.93 11.08 24.70
N GLU A 650 -9.76 10.81 24.14
CA GLU A 650 -9.10 11.73 23.20
C GLU A 650 -9.74 11.61 21.80
N SER A 651 -10.14 10.40 21.40
CA SER A 651 -10.90 10.14 20.17
C SER A 651 -12.22 10.91 20.14
N ILE A 652 -12.99 10.90 21.24
CA ILE A 652 -14.22 11.69 21.41
C ILE A 652 -13.92 13.19 21.33
N ARG A 653 -12.91 13.70 22.06
CA ARG A 653 -12.55 15.14 22.03
C ARG A 653 -12.10 15.63 20.66
N MET A 654 -11.49 14.77 19.84
CA MET A 654 -11.17 15.11 18.45
C MET A 654 -12.42 15.18 17.55
N LEU A 655 -13.44 14.35 17.80
CA LEU A 655 -14.74 14.44 17.14
C LEU A 655 -15.51 15.71 17.55
N GLU A 656 -15.53 16.04 18.84
CA GLU A 656 -16.13 17.29 19.34
C GLU A 656 -15.48 18.50 18.67
N ARG A 657 -14.14 18.55 18.64
CA ARG A 657 -13.37 19.62 17.98
C ARG A 657 -13.59 19.71 16.46
N MET A 658 -13.84 18.59 15.79
CA MET A 658 -14.22 18.58 14.37
C MET A 658 -15.52 19.36 14.15
N VAL A 659 -16.51 19.12 15.02
CA VAL A 659 -17.82 19.80 14.99
C VAL A 659 -17.69 21.28 15.38
N GLU A 660 -16.84 21.62 16.38
CA GLU A 660 -16.53 23.03 16.72
C GLU A 660 -15.93 23.81 15.53
N MET A 661 -15.17 23.15 14.65
CA MET A 661 -14.62 23.73 13.42
C MET A 661 -15.63 23.78 12.26
N GLY A 662 -16.88 23.37 12.47
CA GLY A 662 -17.95 23.39 11.46
C GLY A 662 -17.89 22.25 10.44
N LEU A 663 -16.98 21.29 10.61
CA LEU A 663 -16.90 20.10 9.77
C LEU A 663 -17.96 19.08 10.24
N LYS A 664 -18.71 18.49 9.28
CA LYS A 664 -19.68 17.44 9.57
C LYS A 664 -18.98 16.07 9.63
N PRO A 665 -19.07 15.32 10.74
CA PRO A 665 -18.54 13.96 10.79
C PRO A 665 -19.35 13.02 9.90
N ASP A 666 -18.64 12.11 9.24
CA ASP A 666 -19.23 11.07 8.39
C ASP A 666 -19.34 9.71 9.09
N GLU A 667 -19.94 8.74 8.39
CA GLU A 667 -20.10 7.35 8.82
C GLU A 667 -18.78 6.72 9.28
N VAL A 668 -17.67 6.93 8.57
CA VAL A 668 -16.37 6.33 8.93
C VAL A 668 -15.81 6.98 10.20
N THR A 669 -16.01 8.29 10.35
CA THR A 669 -15.56 9.06 11.51
C THR A 669 -16.31 8.69 12.79
N PHE A 670 -17.63 8.47 12.72
CA PHE A 670 -18.40 7.92 13.83
C PHE A 670 -17.98 6.50 14.20
N LEU A 671 -17.80 5.61 13.21
CA LEU A 671 -17.30 4.25 13.45
C LEU A 671 -15.93 4.26 14.14
N SER A 672 -15.03 5.16 13.75
CA SER A 672 -13.72 5.31 14.41
C SER A 672 -13.83 5.78 15.86
N ALA A 673 -14.74 6.72 16.17
CA ALA A 673 -14.97 7.18 17.54
C ALA A 673 -15.64 6.10 18.42
N LEU A 674 -16.61 5.34 17.88
CA LEU A 674 -17.24 4.22 18.58
C LEU A 674 -16.26 3.08 18.86
N ASN A 675 -15.35 2.77 17.93
CA ASN A 675 -14.25 1.83 18.20
C ASN A 675 -13.34 2.33 19.34
N GLY A 676 -13.13 3.65 19.44
CA GLY A 676 -12.43 4.26 20.57
C GLY A 676 -13.17 4.06 21.89
N CYS A 677 -14.51 4.12 21.88
CA CYS A 677 -15.34 3.82 23.05
C CYS A 677 -15.28 2.33 23.42
N ASN A 678 -15.44 1.43 22.44
CA ASN A 678 -15.33 -0.02 22.57
C ASN A 678 -14.00 -0.45 23.24
N HIS A 679 -12.86 -0.05 22.65
CA HIS A 679 -11.53 -0.37 23.19
C HIS A 679 -11.25 0.23 24.58
N SER A 680 -12.02 1.22 25.01
CA SER A 680 -11.81 1.96 26.26
C SER A 680 -12.91 1.73 27.31
N GLY A 681 -13.90 0.88 27.03
CA GLY A 681 -15.03 0.58 27.93
C GLY A 681 -16.00 1.75 28.17
N LEU A 682 -16.08 2.72 27.25
CA LEU A 682 -16.85 3.96 27.41
C LEU A 682 -18.30 3.77 26.93
N VAL A 683 -19.10 3.05 27.71
CA VAL A 683 -20.47 2.65 27.35
C VAL A 683 -21.41 3.85 27.20
N GLU A 684 -21.43 4.75 28.18
CA GLU A 684 -22.29 5.94 28.19
C GLU A 684 -21.93 6.90 27.06
N GLU A 685 -20.63 7.18 26.88
CA GLU A 685 -20.15 8.02 25.79
C GLU A 685 -20.44 7.38 24.41
N GLY A 686 -20.31 6.05 24.28
CA GLY A 686 -20.64 5.30 23.07
C GLY A 686 -22.13 5.37 22.70
N TRP A 687 -23.03 5.17 23.67
CA TRP A 687 -24.48 5.34 23.48
C TRP A 687 -24.84 6.77 23.08
N SER A 688 -24.22 7.77 23.69
CA SER A 688 -24.44 9.18 23.36
C SER A 688 -24.04 9.49 21.91
N LEU A 689 -22.87 9.01 21.48
CA LEU A 689 -22.42 9.14 20.10
C LEU A 689 -23.37 8.44 19.11
N PHE A 690 -23.73 7.18 19.34
CA PHE A 690 -24.58 6.38 18.45
C PHE A 690 -25.95 7.05 18.21
N HIS A 691 -26.58 7.60 19.25
CA HIS A 691 -27.82 8.37 19.10
C HIS A 691 -27.59 9.71 18.37
N SER A 692 -26.48 10.41 18.66
CA SER A 692 -26.18 11.71 18.07
C SER A 692 -26.06 11.65 16.54
N MET A 693 -25.54 10.54 15.98
CA MET A 693 -25.41 10.31 14.53
C MET A 693 -26.71 10.65 13.80
N LYS A 694 -27.80 9.98 14.20
CA LYS A 694 -29.11 10.09 13.55
C LYS A 694 -29.86 11.36 13.97
N HIS A 695 -29.80 11.72 15.25
CA HIS A 695 -30.63 12.80 15.80
C HIS A 695 -30.05 14.20 15.66
N HIS A 696 -28.72 14.36 15.59
CA HIS A 696 -28.05 15.67 15.47
C HIS A 696 -27.36 15.87 14.12
N PHE A 697 -26.79 14.80 13.52
CA PHE A 697 -26.01 14.91 12.28
C PHE A 697 -26.73 14.36 11.04
N GLY A 698 -27.84 13.64 11.20
CA GLY A 698 -28.61 13.03 10.11
C GLY A 698 -27.93 11.80 9.47
N VAL A 699 -26.89 11.26 10.09
CA VAL A 699 -26.16 10.08 9.61
C VAL A 699 -26.87 8.81 10.12
N PRO A 700 -27.40 7.94 9.25
CA PRO A 700 -27.95 6.66 9.68
C PRO A 700 -26.83 5.69 10.09
N PRO A 701 -26.94 4.98 11.23
CA PRO A 701 -25.99 3.93 11.58
C PRO A 701 -26.09 2.72 10.64
N ASP A 702 -24.95 2.23 10.14
CA ASP A 702 -24.87 0.99 9.34
C ASP A 702 -24.57 -0.24 10.21
N ARG A 703 -24.60 -1.43 9.61
CA ARG A 703 -24.24 -2.70 10.26
C ARG A 703 -22.92 -2.68 11.06
N ARG A 704 -21.90 -1.92 10.64
CA ARG A 704 -20.63 -1.82 11.36
C ARG A 704 -20.77 -1.04 12.67
N HIS A 705 -21.63 -0.02 12.71
CA HIS A 705 -21.95 0.72 13.93
C HIS A 705 -22.72 -0.16 14.93
N TYR A 706 -23.72 -0.91 14.46
CA TYR A 706 -24.44 -1.88 15.29
C TYR A 706 -23.48 -2.95 15.86
N SER A 707 -22.63 -3.55 15.02
CA SER A 707 -21.64 -4.55 15.45
C SER A 707 -20.62 -3.99 16.47
N CYS A 708 -20.15 -2.75 16.28
CA CYS A 708 -19.26 -2.07 17.21
C CYS A 708 -19.91 -1.80 18.59
N MET A 709 -21.19 -1.39 18.60
CA MET A 709 -21.95 -1.20 19.85
C MET A 709 -22.23 -2.53 20.56
N VAL A 710 -22.50 -3.61 19.81
CA VAL A 710 -22.72 -4.96 20.37
C VAL A 710 -21.45 -5.52 21.02
N ASP A 711 -20.27 -5.27 20.45
CA ASP A 711 -18.99 -5.64 21.07
C ASP A 711 -18.71 -4.79 22.35
N LEU A 712 -18.97 -3.47 22.31
CA LEU A 712 -18.86 -2.59 23.49
C LEU A 712 -19.78 -3.03 24.64
N LEU A 713 -21.07 -3.23 24.36
CA LEU A 713 -22.07 -3.67 25.35
C LEU A 713 -21.81 -5.11 25.82
N GLY A 714 -21.44 -5.99 24.90
CA GLY A 714 -21.07 -7.37 25.18
C GLY A 714 -19.86 -7.48 26.10
N ARG A 715 -18.80 -6.68 25.88
CA ARG A 715 -17.65 -6.59 26.81
C ARG A 715 -18.05 -6.04 28.17
N ALA A 716 -18.93 -5.04 28.22
CA ALA A 716 -19.45 -4.48 29.47
C ALA A 716 -20.40 -5.41 30.26
N GLY A 717 -20.85 -6.52 29.66
CA GLY A 717 -21.81 -7.45 30.27
C GLY A 717 -23.29 -7.10 30.04
N MET A 718 -23.56 -6.01 29.32
CA MET A 718 -24.89 -5.53 28.93
C MET A 718 -25.43 -6.31 27.71
N VAL A 719 -25.46 -7.63 27.86
CA VAL A 719 -25.75 -8.56 26.75
C VAL A 719 -27.23 -8.59 26.38
N SER A 720 -28.14 -8.20 27.27
CA SER A 720 -29.57 -8.11 26.96
C SER A 720 -29.86 -6.86 26.11
N GLU A 721 -29.19 -5.76 26.43
CA GLU A 721 -29.23 -4.48 25.72
C GLU A 721 -28.55 -4.59 24.35
N ALA A 722 -27.47 -5.39 24.26
CA ALA A 722 -26.84 -5.76 22.98
C ALA A 722 -27.77 -6.63 22.10
N GLU A 723 -28.56 -7.52 22.68
CA GLU A 723 -29.57 -8.30 21.94
C GLU A 723 -30.71 -7.40 21.44
N GLU A 724 -31.25 -6.52 22.29
CA GLU A 724 -32.29 -5.57 21.89
C GLU A 724 -31.81 -4.66 20.75
N LEU A 725 -30.56 -4.18 20.81
CA LEU A 725 -29.97 -3.36 19.76
C LEU A 725 -29.85 -4.10 18.40
N LEU A 726 -29.60 -5.41 18.40
CA LEU A 726 -29.60 -6.23 17.18
C LEU A 726 -31.02 -6.42 16.62
N LEU A 727 -32.02 -6.59 17.48
CA LEU A 727 -33.42 -6.73 17.08
C LEU A 727 -34.03 -5.41 16.54
N TRP A 728 -33.43 -4.26 16.87
CA TRP A 728 -33.78 -2.94 16.34
C TRP A 728 -32.92 -2.49 15.12
N ALA A 729 -32.12 -3.38 14.53
CA ALA A 729 -31.38 -3.08 13.31
C ALA A 729 -32.33 -2.95 12.09
N PRO A 730 -32.11 -1.99 11.16
CA PRO A 730 -32.98 -1.77 9.99
C PRO A 730 -32.78 -2.79 8.86
N GLU A 731 -31.70 -3.57 8.92
CA GLU A 731 -31.43 -4.74 8.08
C GLU A 731 -31.16 -5.93 9.02
N GLU A 732 -31.39 -7.16 8.58
CA GLU A 732 -31.07 -8.34 9.41
C GLU A 732 -29.57 -8.38 9.74
N ALA A 733 -29.25 -8.24 11.03
CA ALA A 733 -27.87 -8.12 11.47
C ALA A 733 -27.06 -9.40 11.17
N ASP A 734 -25.84 -9.22 10.67
CA ASP A 734 -25.05 -10.31 10.12
C ASP A 734 -24.52 -11.32 11.16
N SER A 735 -24.04 -12.46 10.68
CA SER A 735 -23.52 -13.53 11.53
C SER A 735 -22.25 -13.15 12.32
N VAL A 736 -21.57 -12.03 11.99
CA VAL A 736 -20.44 -11.52 12.76
C VAL A 736 -20.94 -10.78 14.01
N ALA A 737 -21.99 -9.96 13.88
CA ALA A 737 -22.58 -9.26 15.02
C ALA A 737 -23.22 -10.25 16.03
N TRP A 738 -23.98 -11.23 15.56
CA TRP A 738 -24.57 -12.27 16.42
C TRP A 738 -23.53 -13.21 17.06
N SER A 739 -22.42 -13.52 16.38
CA SER A 739 -21.34 -14.32 16.97
C SER A 739 -20.51 -13.53 17.99
N SER A 740 -20.35 -12.22 17.83
CA SER A 740 -19.80 -11.34 18.86
C SER A 740 -20.69 -11.34 20.14
N LEU A 741 -22.01 -11.24 19.97
CA LEU A 741 -22.95 -11.36 21.09
C LEU A 741 -22.85 -12.74 21.76
N LEU A 742 -22.89 -13.85 21.00
CA LEU A 742 -22.77 -15.20 21.56
C LEU A 742 -21.46 -15.40 22.33
N ARG A 743 -20.35 -14.81 21.88
CA ARG A 743 -19.05 -14.82 22.60
C ARG A 743 -19.17 -14.11 23.94
N SER A 744 -19.78 -12.92 23.94
CA SER A 744 -19.99 -12.10 25.12
C SER A 744 -20.91 -12.79 26.14
N CYS A 745 -22.00 -13.40 25.69
CA CYS A 745 -22.92 -14.13 26.56
C CYS A 745 -22.27 -15.35 27.23
N ARG A 746 -21.33 -16.03 26.55
CA ARG A 746 -20.53 -17.13 27.14
C ARG A 746 -19.57 -16.62 28.21
N ILE A 747 -18.87 -15.50 27.96
CA ILE A 747 -17.95 -14.87 28.93
C ILE A 747 -18.71 -14.45 30.20
N HIS A 748 -19.85 -13.79 30.05
CA HIS A 748 -20.69 -13.31 31.16
C HIS A 748 -21.72 -14.35 31.67
N ARG A 749 -21.65 -15.58 31.17
CA ARG A 749 -22.50 -16.74 31.55
C ARG A 749 -24.02 -16.52 31.44
N ASN A 750 -24.48 -15.62 30.55
CA ASN A 750 -25.91 -15.43 30.30
C ASN A 750 -26.42 -16.44 29.26
N GLU A 751 -26.79 -17.61 29.75
CA GLU A 751 -27.33 -18.72 28.95
C GLU A 751 -28.59 -18.35 28.16
N THR A 752 -29.42 -17.43 28.68
CA THR A 752 -30.73 -17.11 28.09
C THR A 752 -30.61 -16.32 26.79
N VAL A 753 -29.72 -15.32 26.76
CA VAL A 753 -29.39 -14.55 25.55
C VAL A 753 -28.53 -15.43 24.63
N ALA A 754 -27.59 -16.20 25.18
CA ALA A 754 -26.74 -17.09 24.39
C ALA A 754 -27.55 -18.09 23.55
N ARG A 755 -28.59 -18.72 24.11
CA ARG A 755 -29.44 -19.68 23.37
C ARG A 755 -30.23 -19.02 22.24
N ARG A 756 -30.68 -17.76 22.40
CA ARG A 756 -31.35 -17.00 21.34
C ARG A 756 -30.38 -16.57 20.24
N ALA A 757 -29.21 -16.04 20.60
CA ALA A 757 -28.15 -15.70 19.65
C ALA A 757 -27.64 -16.92 18.86
N ALA A 758 -27.48 -18.07 19.53
CA ALA A 758 -27.13 -19.33 18.88
C ALA A 758 -28.21 -19.80 17.90
N GLY A 759 -29.50 -19.69 18.25
CA GLY A 759 -30.62 -19.95 17.35
C GLY A 759 -30.58 -19.08 16.09
N LYS A 760 -30.39 -17.75 16.25
CA LYS A 760 -30.27 -16.84 15.10
C LYS A 760 -29.05 -17.11 14.22
N LEU A 761 -27.93 -17.55 14.78
CA LEU A 761 -26.77 -17.98 13.98
C LEU A 761 -27.03 -19.26 13.18
N MET A 762 -27.92 -20.14 13.63
CA MET A 762 -28.36 -21.30 12.85
C MET A 762 -29.36 -20.90 11.75
N GLU A 763 -30.27 -19.97 12.01
CA GLU A 763 -31.21 -19.42 11.02
C GLU A 763 -30.52 -18.60 9.91
N LEU A 764 -29.46 -17.86 10.24
CA LEU A 764 -28.69 -17.03 9.30
C LEU A 764 -27.71 -17.82 8.40
N GLU A 765 -27.67 -19.14 8.52
CA GLU A 765 -26.94 -20.08 7.64
C GLU A 765 -25.47 -19.72 7.29
N SER A 766 -24.70 -19.15 8.23
CA SER A 766 -23.35 -18.63 7.97
C SER A 766 -22.41 -19.62 7.27
N GLU A 767 -21.72 -19.14 6.23
CA GLU A 767 -20.68 -19.90 5.49
C GLU A 767 -19.34 -20.00 6.25
N ASP A 768 -19.14 -19.24 7.35
CA ASP A 768 -17.89 -19.26 8.11
C ASP A 768 -17.82 -20.47 9.08
N PRO A 769 -16.84 -21.40 8.94
CA PRO A 769 -16.63 -22.49 9.87
C PRO A 769 -16.44 -22.05 11.34
N ALA A 770 -15.89 -20.86 11.59
CA ALA A 770 -15.64 -20.36 12.93
C ALA A 770 -16.94 -20.07 13.69
N VAL A 771 -17.92 -19.44 13.02
CA VAL A 771 -19.25 -19.14 13.57
C VAL A 771 -19.97 -20.42 13.97
N SER A 772 -20.04 -21.40 13.06
CA SER A 772 -20.79 -22.63 13.29
C SER A 772 -20.07 -23.58 14.28
N HIS A 773 -18.73 -23.49 14.39
CA HIS A 773 -17.98 -24.12 15.47
C HIS A 773 -18.24 -23.45 16.84
N GLN A 774 -18.35 -22.12 16.88
CA GLN A 774 -18.69 -21.37 18.10
C GLN A 774 -20.10 -21.72 18.62
N VAL A 775 -21.09 -21.83 17.73
CA VAL A 775 -22.45 -22.31 18.06
C VAL A 775 -22.42 -23.74 18.61
N SER A 776 -21.69 -24.64 17.94
CA SER A 776 -21.55 -26.03 18.40
C SER A 776 -20.90 -26.13 19.79
N ASN A 777 -19.89 -25.31 20.09
CA ASN A 777 -19.23 -25.33 21.39
C ASN A 777 -20.10 -24.71 22.49
N PHE A 778 -20.91 -23.69 22.18
CA PHE A 778 -21.93 -23.20 23.11
C PHE A 778 -22.90 -24.30 23.53
N PHE A 779 -23.50 -25.02 22.57
CA PHE A 779 -24.43 -26.11 22.87
C PHE A 779 -23.77 -27.26 23.65
N ALA A 780 -22.48 -27.52 23.44
CA ALA A 780 -21.73 -28.49 24.25
C ALA A 780 -21.48 -28.01 25.70
N GLU A 781 -21.20 -26.72 25.90
CA GLU A 781 -20.94 -26.12 27.22
C GLU A 781 -22.18 -26.10 28.12
N ILE A 782 -23.39 -26.03 27.54
CA ILE A 782 -24.66 -26.11 28.28
C ILE A 782 -25.23 -27.55 28.38
N GLY A 783 -24.52 -28.55 27.84
CA GLY A 783 -24.94 -29.96 27.88
C GLY A 783 -25.97 -30.38 26.82
N GLU A 784 -26.34 -29.50 25.88
CA GLU A 784 -27.24 -29.82 24.75
C GLU A 784 -26.47 -30.51 23.61
N PHE A 785 -25.92 -31.69 23.90
CA PHE A 785 -25.04 -32.44 22.99
C PHE A 785 -25.73 -32.82 21.66
N GLU A 786 -27.05 -33.00 21.64
CA GLU A 786 -27.82 -33.25 20.40
C GLU A 786 -27.79 -32.03 19.46
N MET A 787 -28.01 -30.81 19.99
CA MET A 787 -27.89 -29.56 19.21
C MET A 787 -26.45 -29.31 18.75
N SER A 788 -25.46 -29.61 19.61
CA SER A 788 -24.05 -29.49 19.26
C SER A 788 -23.63 -30.44 18.12
N THR A 789 -24.09 -31.69 18.17
CA THR A 789 -23.80 -32.70 17.13
C THR A 789 -24.57 -32.46 15.85
N HIS A 790 -25.83 -32.04 15.92
CA HIS A 790 -26.62 -31.60 14.75
C HIS A 790 -25.90 -30.46 14.01
N THR A 791 -25.47 -29.42 14.75
CA THR A 791 -24.69 -28.30 14.18
C THR A 791 -23.43 -28.79 13.45
N ARG A 792 -22.66 -29.73 14.05
CA ARG A 792 -21.47 -30.32 13.40
C ARG A 792 -21.80 -31.10 12.14
N GLN A 793 -22.90 -31.85 12.12
CA GLN A 793 -23.35 -32.63 10.95
C GLN A 793 -23.79 -31.72 9.79
N VAL A 794 -24.52 -30.64 10.07
CA VAL A 794 -24.93 -29.64 9.05
C VAL A 794 -23.70 -29.00 8.40
N ASN A 795 -22.68 -28.64 9.17
CA ASN A 795 -21.42 -28.09 8.64
C ASN A 795 -20.69 -29.09 7.73
N MET A 796 -20.61 -30.36 8.13
CA MET A 796 -19.98 -31.41 7.32
C MET A 796 -20.74 -31.65 6.00
N ALA A 797 -22.08 -31.59 6.01
CA ALA A 797 -22.89 -31.70 4.81
C ALA A 797 -22.68 -30.52 3.82
N ARG A 798 -22.40 -29.31 4.34
CA ARG A 798 -22.18 -28.09 3.54
C ARG A 798 -20.82 -28.01 2.84
N LYS A 799 -19.93 -29.01 3.00
CA LYS A 799 -18.60 -29.10 2.35
C LYS A 799 -17.65 -27.91 2.61
N VAL A 800 -17.91 -27.05 3.59
CA VAL A 800 -17.07 -25.87 3.85
C VAL A 800 -15.67 -26.33 4.26
N ARG A 801 -14.69 -26.12 3.37
CA ARG A 801 -13.30 -26.53 3.60
C ARG A 801 -12.61 -25.52 4.50
N ARG A 802 -11.93 -26.03 5.53
CA ARG A 802 -10.88 -25.26 6.22
C ARG A 802 -9.64 -25.25 5.32
N GLU A 803 -9.41 -24.18 4.60
CA GLU A 803 -8.09 -23.92 4.05
C GLU A 803 -7.13 -23.61 5.21
N ILE A 804 -6.05 -24.38 5.30
CA ILE A 804 -4.92 -24.11 6.17
C ILE A 804 -3.91 -23.37 5.28
N GLY A 805 -3.52 -22.16 5.69
CA GLY A 805 -2.86 -21.20 4.81
C GLY A 805 -1.68 -21.79 4.03
N HIS A 806 -1.83 -21.84 2.70
CA HIS A 806 -0.74 -22.18 1.79
C HIS A 806 0.12 -20.95 1.53
N SER A 807 1.44 -21.12 1.62
CA SER A 807 2.39 -20.26 0.91
C SER A 807 2.91 -21.03 -0.32
N LEU A 808 2.64 -20.48 -1.51
CA LEU A 808 3.38 -20.87 -2.72
C LEU A 808 4.77 -20.23 -2.66
N ILE A 809 5.76 -20.93 -3.23
CA ILE A 809 6.68 -20.43 -4.27
C ILE A 809 7.64 -21.57 -4.65
N GLU A 810 7.49 -22.01 -5.89
CA GLU A 810 8.54 -22.49 -6.80
C GLU A 810 8.36 -21.67 -8.10
N ASN A 811 9.34 -21.43 -8.98
CA ASN A 811 10.78 -21.73 -8.92
C ASN A 811 11.56 -20.40 -9.04
N ILE A 812 12.48 -20.02 -9.96
CA ILE A 812 13.29 -20.63 -11.03
C ILE A 812 14.76 -20.20 -10.77
N HIS A 813 15.75 -20.76 -11.47
CA HIS A 813 17.16 -20.35 -11.38
C HIS A 813 17.45 -18.91 -11.88
N GLY A 814 18.44 -18.28 -11.25
CA GLY A 814 19.23 -17.18 -11.80
C GLY A 814 20.51 -16.98 -10.98
N ARG A 815 21.69 -17.03 -11.60
CA ARG A 815 22.96 -16.67 -10.93
C ARG A 815 23.12 -15.16 -10.96
N ALA A 816 23.29 -14.54 -9.80
CA ALA A 816 23.64 -13.14 -9.63
C ALA A 816 24.40 -12.95 -8.32
N GLU A 817 25.30 -11.98 -8.26
CA GLU A 817 26.02 -11.63 -7.03
C GLU A 817 25.05 -10.98 -6.03
N TYR A 818 25.01 -11.47 -4.78
CA TYR A 818 24.09 -10.93 -3.77
C TYR A 818 24.39 -9.46 -3.48
N SER A 819 23.43 -8.57 -3.77
CA SER A 819 23.41 -7.20 -3.28
C SER A 819 23.32 -7.15 -1.75
N GLU A 820 23.63 -6.02 -1.11
CA GLU A 820 23.40 -5.89 0.34
C GLU A 820 21.92 -6.04 0.71
N ASP A 821 20.98 -5.66 -0.18
CA ASP A 821 19.55 -5.83 0.04
C ASP A 821 19.09 -7.29 -0.14
N ASP A 822 19.68 -8.07 -1.06
CA ASP A 822 19.46 -9.52 -1.13
C ASP A 822 19.96 -10.23 0.13
N LYS A 823 21.13 -9.82 0.65
CA LYS A 823 21.64 -10.31 1.93
C LYS A 823 20.67 -9.99 3.06
N LEU A 824 20.13 -8.77 3.09
CA LEU A 824 19.16 -8.35 4.09
C LEU A 824 17.85 -9.17 4.01
N ARG A 825 17.29 -9.36 2.82
CA ARG A 825 16.08 -10.16 2.59
C ARG A 825 16.25 -11.62 3.00
N ILE A 826 17.39 -12.25 2.67
CA ILE A 826 17.72 -13.62 3.11
C ILE A 826 17.83 -13.70 4.64
N VAL A 827 18.35 -12.65 5.30
CA VAL A 827 18.39 -12.57 6.78
C VAL A 827 16.98 -12.42 7.36
N GLU A 828 16.13 -11.53 6.82
CA GLU A 828 14.78 -11.30 7.35
C GLU A 828 13.88 -12.55 7.29
N ASP A 829 13.89 -13.27 6.16
CA ASP A 829 13.23 -14.57 6.00
C ASP A 829 13.61 -15.55 7.14
N LEU A 830 14.92 -15.66 7.40
CA LEU A 830 15.49 -16.59 8.38
C LEU A 830 15.33 -16.12 9.83
N VAL A 831 15.17 -14.83 10.08
CA VAL A 831 14.94 -14.26 11.42
C VAL A 831 13.48 -14.45 11.89
N SER A 832 12.52 -14.64 10.98
CA SER A 832 11.07 -14.58 11.27
C SER A 832 10.47 -15.63 12.25
N TRP A 833 11.20 -16.66 12.73
CA TRP A 833 10.64 -17.81 13.48
C TRP A 833 11.20 -18.03 14.90
N ASP A 834 11.09 -17.05 15.78
CA ASP A 834 11.58 -17.15 17.15
C ASP A 834 10.93 -18.28 17.99
N VAL A 835 11.65 -18.74 19.02
CA VAL A 835 11.16 -19.71 20.00
C VAL A 835 10.55 -18.94 21.17
N GLU A 836 9.22 -18.77 21.13
CA GLU A 836 8.42 -18.21 22.23
C GLU A 836 8.78 -18.89 23.55
N ASP A 837 9.16 -18.10 24.56
CA ASP A 837 9.33 -18.62 25.92
C ASP A 837 7.94 -18.80 26.54
N GLU A 838 7.34 -19.97 26.27
CA GLU A 838 6.30 -20.53 27.13
C GLU A 838 6.89 -20.84 28.51
N TYR A 839 7.00 -19.80 29.34
CA TYR A 839 6.96 -19.95 30.79
C TYR A 839 5.57 -20.49 31.16
N GLU A 840 5.36 -21.81 30.99
CA GLU A 840 4.31 -22.51 31.72
C GLU A 840 4.51 -22.17 33.21
N ALA A 841 3.53 -21.50 33.82
CA ALA A 841 3.67 -20.94 35.15
C ALA A 841 4.10 -22.03 36.14
N GLU A 842 5.01 -21.68 37.08
CA GLU A 842 5.55 -22.61 38.07
C GLU A 842 4.45 -23.12 39.02
N ASP A 843 3.73 -24.16 38.59
CA ASP A 843 2.91 -24.99 39.45
C ASP A 843 3.87 -25.86 40.28
N SER A 844 4.49 -25.21 41.28
CA SER A 844 5.66 -25.67 42.04
C SER A 844 5.30 -26.78 43.06
N ALA A 845 4.66 -27.83 42.57
CA ALA A 845 4.13 -28.96 43.35
C ALA A 845 5.17 -30.09 43.53
N ASN A 846 6.44 -29.76 43.77
CA ASN A 846 7.48 -30.75 44.03
C ASN A 846 7.53 -31.22 45.51
N THR A 847 6.37 -31.57 46.07
CA THR A 847 6.22 -32.36 47.31
C THR A 847 4.82 -32.95 47.46
N PHE A 848 4.77 -34.28 47.61
CA PHE A 848 3.67 -35.07 48.21
C PHE A 848 2.30 -35.14 47.51
N TRP A 849 1.59 -36.25 47.78
CA TRP A 849 0.32 -36.62 47.15
C TRP A 849 -0.90 -36.08 47.93
N ASP A 850 -1.12 -34.76 47.95
CA ASP A 850 -2.34 -34.18 48.55
C ASP A 850 -3.54 -34.31 47.59
N SER A 851 -4.40 -35.29 47.87
CA SER A 851 -5.51 -35.71 47.01
C SER A 851 -6.83 -35.01 47.33
N GLU A 852 -7.12 -33.84 46.72
CA GLU A 852 -8.43 -33.20 46.95
C GLU A 852 -9.10 -32.43 45.78
N ARG A 853 -8.48 -32.30 44.59
CA ARG A 853 -9.09 -31.53 43.47
C ARG A 853 -9.19 -32.20 42.09
N SER A 854 -8.59 -33.38 41.92
CA SER A 854 -9.00 -34.32 40.87
C SER A 854 -8.74 -35.74 41.35
N ALA A 855 -9.73 -36.62 41.26
CA ALA A 855 -9.62 -38.01 41.68
C ALA A 855 -8.87 -38.84 40.61
N LYS A 856 -7.56 -38.57 40.47
CA LYS A 856 -6.70 -39.30 39.53
C LYS A 856 -6.62 -40.78 39.94
N VAL A 857 -6.84 -41.69 38.99
CA VAL A 857 -6.84 -43.13 39.29
C VAL A 857 -5.41 -43.67 39.26
N LEU A 858 -4.81 -43.84 40.44
CA LEU A 858 -3.45 -44.36 40.56
C LEU A 858 -3.39 -45.85 40.22
N VAL A 859 -2.63 -46.19 39.18
CA VAL A 859 -2.35 -47.55 38.72
C VAL A 859 -0.89 -47.85 39.03
N ASN A 860 -0.63 -48.19 40.30
CA ASN A 860 0.70 -48.57 40.77
C ASN A 860 1.07 -49.97 40.24
N LEU A 861 2.19 -50.04 39.51
CA LEU A 861 2.76 -51.25 38.95
C LEU A 861 2.90 -52.41 39.96
N ASP A 862 3.28 -52.12 41.21
CA ASP A 862 3.49 -53.12 42.25
C ASP A 862 2.20 -53.90 42.57
N SER A 863 1.03 -53.26 42.44
CA SER A 863 -0.27 -53.89 42.65
C SER A 863 -0.63 -54.94 41.57
N PHE A 864 0.15 -55.02 40.49
CA PHE A 864 -0.01 -56.02 39.42
C PHE A 864 0.98 -57.18 39.53
N GLY A 865 1.74 -57.24 40.63
CA GLY A 865 2.62 -58.38 40.96
C GLY A 865 4.08 -58.19 40.58
N ALA A 866 4.54 -56.95 40.39
CA ALA A 866 5.93 -56.66 40.03
C ALA A 866 6.93 -56.94 41.18
N ALA A 867 7.98 -57.68 40.85
CA ALA A 867 9.07 -58.08 41.73
C ALA A 867 10.10 -56.96 41.92
N GLY A 868 10.35 -56.11 40.92
CA GLY A 868 11.06 -54.83 41.08
C GLY A 868 12.45 -54.94 41.74
N ASP A 869 13.14 -56.06 41.52
CA ASP A 869 14.46 -56.44 42.04
C ASP A 869 15.60 -56.27 41.00
N GLY A 870 15.26 -56.02 39.74
CA GLY A 870 16.18 -55.90 38.60
C GLY A 870 16.62 -57.24 37.99
N ILE A 871 16.01 -58.35 38.40
CA ILE A 871 16.40 -59.73 38.06
C ILE A 871 15.21 -60.55 37.55
N SER A 872 14.04 -60.37 38.17
CA SER A 872 12.78 -61.03 37.85
C SER A 872 12.05 -60.30 36.71
N ASP A 873 11.46 -61.05 35.78
CA ASP A 873 10.74 -60.47 34.63
C ASP A 873 9.40 -59.82 35.03
N ASP A 874 9.37 -58.49 35.01
CA ASP A 874 8.22 -57.66 35.38
C ASP A 874 7.29 -57.35 34.18
N THR A 875 7.60 -57.83 32.98
CA THR A 875 6.89 -57.48 31.72
C THR A 875 5.39 -57.70 31.78
N GLU A 876 4.96 -58.83 32.35
CA GLU A 876 3.55 -59.20 32.47
C GLU A 876 2.80 -58.34 33.52
N ALA A 877 3.50 -57.78 34.51
CA ALA A 877 2.93 -56.78 35.43
C ALA A 877 2.79 -55.42 34.72
N PHE A 878 3.80 -55.00 33.94
CA PHE A 878 3.73 -53.81 33.08
C PHE A 878 2.57 -53.87 32.09
N LEU A 879 2.37 -55.00 31.41
CA LEU A 879 1.27 -55.17 30.45
C LEU A 879 -0.11 -55.10 31.10
N LYS A 880 -0.29 -55.67 32.29
CA LYS A 880 -1.54 -55.57 33.05
C LYS A 880 -1.81 -54.15 33.55
N ALA A 881 -0.83 -53.53 34.19
CA ALA A 881 -0.91 -52.15 34.67
C ALA A 881 -1.19 -51.18 33.51
N TRP A 882 -0.51 -51.35 32.35
CA TRP A 882 -0.75 -50.53 31.16
C TRP A 882 -2.18 -50.68 30.66
N LYS A 883 -2.67 -51.91 30.53
CA LYS A 883 -4.03 -52.18 30.08
C LYS A 883 -5.07 -51.50 30.99
N THR A 884 -4.89 -51.56 32.31
CA THR A 884 -5.76 -50.85 33.26
C THR A 884 -5.64 -49.34 33.13
N ALA A 885 -4.43 -48.76 33.13
CA ALA A 885 -4.24 -47.32 33.02
C ALA A 885 -4.76 -46.76 31.69
N CYS A 886 -4.33 -47.32 30.56
CA CYS A 886 -4.74 -46.87 29.22
C CYS A 886 -6.27 -46.99 29.00
N SER A 887 -6.97 -47.92 29.66
CA SER A 887 -8.45 -47.99 29.62
C SER A 887 -9.18 -47.04 30.59
N THR A 888 -8.46 -46.29 31.43
CA THR A 888 -9.02 -45.49 32.53
C THR A 888 -8.70 -44.01 32.37
N SER A 889 -9.71 -43.15 32.29
CA SER A 889 -9.52 -41.70 32.19
C SER A 889 -8.99 -41.09 33.50
N ASN A 890 -8.17 -40.04 33.40
CA ASN A 890 -7.46 -39.38 34.50
C ASN A 890 -6.58 -40.36 35.31
N SER A 891 -6.05 -41.40 34.67
CA SER A 891 -5.20 -42.39 35.35
C SER A 891 -3.74 -41.95 35.43
N VAL A 892 -3.04 -42.48 36.44
CA VAL A 892 -1.59 -42.37 36.57
C VAL A 892 -0.99 -43.77 36.57
N PHE A 893 -0.33 -44.15 35.47
CA PHE A 893 0.52 -45.33 35.44
C PHE A 893 1.80 -45.00 36.22
N LEU A 894 2.01 -45.64 37.38
CA LEU A 894 3.15 -45.36 38.26
C LEU A 894 4.14 -46.52 38.28
N VAL A 895 5.39 -46.22 37.88
CA VAL A 895 6.59 -47.02 38.20
C VAL A 895 7.24 -46.38 39.44
N PRO A 896 7.07 -46.95 40.65
CA PRO A 896 7.38 -46.24 41.90
C PRO A 896 8.90 -46.19 42.21
N PRO A 897 9.33 -45.19 43.02
CA PRO A 897 10.74 -44.95 43.29
C PRO A 897 11.42 -46.04 44.12
N GLY A 898 12.75 -46.14 44.00
CA GLY A 898 13.59 -47.01 44.82
C GLY A 898 13.60 -48.49 44.41
N ARG A 899 12.90 -48.87 43.33
CA ARG A 899 12.85 -50.24 42.77
C ARG A 899 13.40 -50.28 41.34
N ARG A 900 13.86 -51.47 40.91
CA ARG A 900 14.44 -51.73 39.58
C ARG A 900 13.60 -52.79 38.88
N TYR A 901 12.99 -52.49 37.74
CA TYR A 901 12.10 -53.43 37.06
C TYR A 901 12.74 -53.95 35.77
N LEU A 902 12.89 -55.27 35.64
CA LEU A 902 13.42 -55.88 34.41
C LEU A 902 12.27 -56.11 33.44
N VAL A 903 12.31 -55.45 32.27
CA VAL A 903 11.22 -55.47 31.29
C VAL A 903 11.75 -55.87 29.93
N ASN A 904 11.16 -56.90 29.32
CA ASN A 904 11.49 -57.35 27.96
C ASN A 904 10.93 -56.39 26.89
N ALA A 905 11.24 -56.64 25.60
CA ALA A 905 10.72 -55.84 24.49
C ALA A 905 9.17 -55.80 24.49
N THR A 906 8.59 -54.61 24.69
CA THR A 906 7.18 -54.42 25.05
C THR A 906 6.56 -53.25 24.27
N ARG A 907 5.30 -53.42 23.83
CA ARG A 907 4.57 -52.43 23.03
C ARG A 907 3.32 -51.93 23.75
N PHE A 908 3.40 -50.71 24.25
CA PHE A 908 2.37 -49.98 24.98
C PHE A 908 1.49 -49.20 23.99
N LYS A 909 0.47 -49.88 23.47
CA LYS A 909 -0.40 -49.35 22.41
C LYS A 909 -1.66 -48.70 22.97
N GLY A 910 -1.98 -47.52 22.44
CA GLY A 910 -3.28 -46.86 22.54
C GLY A 910 -4.23 -47.18 21.38
N PRO A 911 -5.31 -46.40 21.19
CA PRO A 911 -5.65 -45.19 21.93
C PRO A 911 -5.96 -45.46 23.40
N CYS A 912 -5.59 -44.52 24.27
CA CYS A 912 -5.92 -44.53 25.69
C CYS A 912 -7.03 -43.53 26.00
N ALA A 913 -7.67 -43.68 27.15
CA ALA A 913 -8.63 -42.71 27.68
C ALA A 913 -7.94 -41.39 28.08
N ASP A 914 -8.70 -40.30 28.07
CA ASP A 914 -8.17 -38.94 28.24
C ASP A 914 -7.50 -38.72 29.61
N ASN A 915 -6.47 -37.86 29.62
CA ASN A 915 -5.67 -37.46 30.78
C ASN A 915 -4.84 -38.59 31.44
N LEU A 916 -4.33 -39.53 30.65
CA LEU A 916 -3.32 -40.50 31.09
C LEU A 916 -1.98 -39.80 31.40
N ILE A 917 -1.46 -40.02 32.60
CA ILE A 917 -0.10 -39.66 33.02
C ILE A 917 0.73 -40.93 33.21
N ILE A 918 1.96 -40.92 32.71
CA ILE A 918 2.95 -41.99 32.86
C ILE A 918 4.03 -41.45 33.80
N GLN A 919 3.92 -41.79 35.09
CA GLN A 919 4.84 -41.40 36.15
C GLN A 919 5.94 -42.45 36.28
N ILE A 920 7.19 -42.08 35.98
CA ILE A 920 8.37 -42.95 36.10
C ILE A 920 9.30 -42.35 37.14
N ASP A 921 9.23 -42.86 38.37
CA ASP A 921 10.11 -42.48 39.48
C ASP A 921 11.09 -43.61 39.87
N GLY A 922 10.76 -44.85 39.50
CA GLY A 922 11.64 -46.02 39.62
C GLY A 922 12.66 -46.13 38.49
N THR A 923 13.39 -47.25 38.46
CA THR A 923 14.26 -47.60 37.34
C THR A 923 13.64 -48.72 36.51
N ILE A 924 13.51 -48.54 35.20
CA ILE A 924 13.19 -49.60 34.22
C ILE A 924 14.50 -50.08 33.61
N VAL A 925 14.72 -51.39 33.50
CA VAL A 925 15.98 -52.02 33.08
C VAL A 925 15.72 -52.99 31.94
N ALA A 926 16.53 -52.93 30.89
CA ALA A 926 16.43 -53.85 29.75
C ALA A 926 17.26 -55.14 29.97
N PRO A 927 16.93 -56.26 29.31
CA PRO A 927 17.75 -57.46 29.35
C PRO A 927 19.10 -57.21 28.67
N ASP A 928 20.19 -57.51 29.37
CA ASP A 928 21.55 -57.24 28.89
C ASP A 928 22.01 -58.24 27.80
N GLU A 929 21.47 -59.46 27.79
CA GLU A 929 21.74 -60.49 26.78
C GLU A 929 20.94 -60.30 25.48
N PRO A 930 21.60 -60.19 24.30
CA PRO A 930 20.92 -60.01 23.01
C PRO A 930 20.00 -61.16 22.58
N SER A 931 20.15 -62.35 23.17
CA SER A 931 19.29 -63.52 22.90
C SER A 931 17.89 -63.40 23.48
N ASN A 932 17.67 -62.50 24.44
CA ASN A 932 16.45 -62.46 25.25
C ASN A 932 15.39 -61.50 24.68
N TRP A 933 15.63 -60.99 23.47
CA TRP A 933 14.85 -59.94 22.81
C TRP A 933 14.02 -60.50 21.66
N ASP A 934 12.89 -59.87 21.35
CA ASP A 934 11.97 -60.36 20.32
C ASP A 934 12.66 -60.45 18.94
N PRO A 935 12.85 -61.66 18.37
CA PRO A 935 13.51 -61.84 17.08
C PRO A 935 12.68 -61.29 15.90
N GLN A 936 11.39 -61.00 16.09
CA GLN A 936 10.56 -60.30 15.09
C GLN A 936 10.73 -58.78 15.13
N LEU A 937 11.19 -58.23 16.27
CA LEU A 937 11.31 -56.79 16.51
C LEU A 937 12.68 -56.40 17.12
N PRO A 938 13.83 -56.80 16.52
CA PRO A 938 15.18 -56.57 17.06
C PRO A 938 15.67 -55.12 16.92
N ARG A 939 14.75 -54.14 17.00
CA ARG A 939 14.98 -52.71 16.85
C ARG A 939 14.25 -51.82 17.86
N ILE A 940 13.31 -52.33 18.68
CA ILE A 940 12.56 -51.50 19.64
C ILE A 940 12.43 -52.19 21.01
N TRP A 941 12.70 -51.47 22.09
CA TRP A 941 12.50 -51.94 23.47
C TRP A 941 11.15 -51.51 24.04
N LEU A 942 10.97 -50.24 24.40
CA LEU A 942 9.74 -49.69 24.95
C LEU A 942 9.03 -48.85 23.87
N ASP A 943 8.06 -49.46 23.19
CA ASP A 943 7.30 -48.87 22.08
C ASP A 943 5.96 -48.30 22.59
N PHE A 944 5.90 -47.00 22.81
CA PHE A 944 4.68 -46.28 23.12
C PHE A 944 4.05 -45.72 21.84
N SER A 945 2.90 -46.24 21.42
CA SER A 945 2.32 -45.87 20.13
C SER A 945 0.81 -45.67 20.12
N LYS A 946 0.36 -44.76 19.24
CA LYS A 946 -1.04 -44.29 19.12
C LYS A 946 -1.58 -43.61 20.37
N LEU A 947 -0.75 -42.77 21.00
CA LEU A 947 -1.11 -41.96 22.15
C LEU A 947 -1.60 -40.58 21.72
N SER A 948 -2.50 -39.98 22.51
CA SER A 948 -2.99 -38.61 22.31
C SER A 948 -3.13 -37.92 23.65
N GLY A 949 -2.51 -36.75 23.83
CA GLY A 949 -2.66 -35.95 25.06
C GLY A 949 -2.00 -36.55 26.31
N VAL A 950 -0.96 -37.38 26.15
CA VAL A 950 -0.31 -38.11 27.24
C VAL A 950 0.90 -37.34 27.79
N ILE A 951 1.07 -37.38 29.11
CA ILE A 951 2.21 -36.78 29.82
C ILE A 951 3.11 -37.88 30.38
N PHE A 952 4.36 -37.94 29.97
CA PHE A 952 5.42 -38.71 30.63
C PHE A 952 6.17 -37.78 31.59
N GLN A 953 6.32 -38.17 32.85
CA GLN A 953 6.98 -37.35 33.87
C GLN A 953 7.59 -38.19 34.99
N GLY A 954 8.51 -37.58 35.76
CA GLY A 954 9.15 -38.20 36.92
C GLY A 954 10.67 -38.12 36.84
N ASN A 955 11.35 -38.47 37.93
CA ASN A 955 12.82 -38.40 38.04
C ASN A 955 13.49 -39.79 37.90
N GLY A 956 12.75 -40.76 37.36
CA GLY A 956 13.20 -42.14 37.19
C GLY A 956 14.17 -42.34 36.03
N VAL A 957 14.65 -43.58 35.92
CA VAL A 957 15.73 -43.98 35.00
C VAL A 957 15.25 -45.07 34.05
N ILE A 958 15.46 -44.88 32.75
CA ILE A 958 15.29 -45.92 31.72
C ILE A 958 16.69 -46.39 31.33
N ASP A 959 17.08 -47.57 31.82
CA ASP A 959 18.42 -48.15 31.66
C ASP A 959 18.43 -49.25 30.60
N GLY A 960 19.00 -48.94 29.44
CA GLY A 960 19.06 -49.85 28.29
C GLY A 960 20.01 -51.03 28.46
N SER A 961 20.88 -51.10 29.48
CA SER A 961 21.82 -52.22 29.67
C SER A 961 22.76 -52.53 28.48
N GLY A 962 23.09 -51.53 27.66
CA GLY A 962 23.80 -51.68 26.38
C GLY A 962 25.26 -52.21 26.44
N GLY A 963 25.88 -52.31 27.62
CA GLY A 963 27.29 -52.69 27.78
C GLY A 963 27.72 -53.97 27.05
N LYS A 964 26.99 -55.08 27.25
CA LYS A 964 27.23 -56.36 26.54
C LYS A 964 27.01 -56.23 25.03
N TRP A 965 26.07 -55.38 24.62
CA TRP A 965 25.75 -55.16 23.21
C TRP A 965 26.89 -54.43 22.51
N TRP A 966 27.42 -53.34 23.07
CA TRP A 966 28.53 -52.59 22.48
C TRP A 966 29.78 -53.47 22.35
N ALA A 967 30.15 -54.20 23.42
CA ALA A 967 31.26 -55.16 23.42
C ALA A 967 31.14 -56.26 22.35
N SER A 968 29.92 -56.57 21.90
CA SER A 968 29.64 -57.64 20.94
C SER A 968 29.57 -57.18 19.46
N SER A 969 29.67 -55.88 19.13
CA SER A 969 29.76 -55.45 17.72
C SER A 969 30.15 -54.00 17.48
N CYS A 970 31.03 -53.78 16.48
CA CYS A 970 31.35 -52.47 15.92
C CYS A 970 30.33 -51.93 14.88
N LYS A 971 29.65 -52.79 14.11
CA LYS A 971 28.55 -52.43 13.17
C LYS A 971 27.58 -53.61 12.93
N LYS A 972 26.50 -53.73 13.72
CA LYS A 972 25.36 -54.64 13.47
C LYS A 972 24.05 -53.98 13.92
N ASN A 973 22.96 -54.21 13.18
CA ASN A 973 21.60 -53.70 13.45
C ASN A 973 21.12 -54.06 14.87
N LYS A 974 20.69 -53.07 15.65
CA LYS A 974 20.34 -53.20 17.08
C LYS A 974 19.14 -52.33 17.49
N THR A 975 18.91 -52.23 18.80
CA THR A 975 17.64 -51.80 19.41
C THR A 975 17.65 -50.37 19.97
N ASN A 976 16.54 -49.65 19.80
CA ASN A 976 16.29 -48.36 20.43
C ASN A 976 15.59 -48.53 21.79
N ALA A 977 15.95 -47.71 22.80
CA ALA A 977 15.49 -47.88 24.18
C ALA A 977 14.06 -47.33 24.40
N LEU A 978 13.85 -46.01 24.36
CA LEU A 978 12.52 -45.42 24.40
C LEU A 978 12.07 -45.02 22.99
N THR A 979 10.87 -45.39 22.59
CA THR A 979 10.26 -44.96 21.31
C THR A 979 8.84 -44.47 21.55
N ILE A 980 8.54 -43.26 21.07
CA ILE A 980 7.18 -42.72 20.98
C ILE A 980 6.85 -42.60 19.49
N ASP A 981 5.86 -43.38 19.04
CA ASP A 981 5.50 -43.50 17.62
C ASP A 981 4.03 -43.18 17.32
N SER A 982 3.77 -42.59 16.15
CA SER A 982 2.42 -42.41 15.60
C SER A 982 1.45 -41.75 16.61
N SER A 983 1.91 -40.73 17.34
CA SER A 983 1.25 -40.16 18.53
C SER A 983 1.20 -38.62 18.49
N SER A 984 0.27 -38.00 19.22
CA SER A 984 0.07 -36.54 19.19
C SER A 984 -0.15 -35.87 20.54
N SER A 985 0.20 -34.59 20.64
CA SER A 985 0.06 -33.78 21.87
C SER A 985 0.72 -34.43 23.09
N VAL A 986 1.96 -34.90 22.93
CA VAL A 986 2.71 -35.61 23.98
C VAL A 986 3.64 -34.66 24.71
N LYS A 987 3.62 -34.68 26.05
CA LYS A 987 4.62 -34.00 26.90
C LYS A 987 5.55 -35.04 27.54
N VAL A 988 6.84 -34.72 27.66
CA VAL A 988 7.85 -35.52 28.36
C VAL A 988 8.72 -34.61 29.23
N LYS A 989 8.81 -34.88 30.54
CA LYS A 989 9.57 -34.05 31.48
C LYS A 989 10.41 -34.85 32.49
N GLY A 990 11.66 -34.44 32.73
CA GLY A 990 12.49 -34.88 33.87
C GLY A 990 13.14 -36.27 33.78
N LEU A 991 12.78 -37.09 32.77
CA LEU A 991 13.25 -38.47 32.66
C LEU A 991 14.76 -38.56 32.41
N THR A 992 15.41 -39.55 33.04
CA THR A 992 16.78 -39.97 32.69
C THR A 992 16.73 -41.22 31.82
N ILE A 993 17.47 -41.22 30.71
CA ILE A 993 17.62 -42.35 29.79
C ILE A 993 19.12 -42.65 29.63
N GLN A 994 19.52 -43.90 29.86
CA GLN A 994 20.94 -44.28 29.87
C GLN A 994 21.19 -45.62 29.19
N ASN A 995 22.44 -45.83 28.76
CA ASN A 995 22.96 -47.10 28.26
C ASN A 995 22.14 -47.78 27.13
N SER A 996 21.57 -47.05 26.18
CA SER A 996 20.84 -47.69 25.05
C SER A 996 21.73 -48.57 24.16
N GLN A 997 21.19 -49.67 23.65
CA GLN A 997 21.83 -50.50 22.62
C GLN A 997 22.09 -49.74 21.30
N GLN A 998 21.26 -48.75 21.01
CA GLN A 998 21.32 -47.90 19.83
C GLN A 998 20.73 -46.51 20.19
N MET A 999 19.63 -46.06 19.58
CA MET A 999 19.06 -44.74 19.87
C MET A 999 18.45 -44.71 21.28
N ASN A 1000 18.69 -43.65 22.05
CA ASN A 1000 18.20 -43.54 23.44
C ASN A 1000 16.71 -43.20 23.47
N PHE A 1001 16.31 -42.14 22.77
CA PHE A 1001 14.93 -41.69 22.69
C PHE A 1001 14.54 -41.38 21.24
N VAL A 1002 13.51 -42.05 20.73
CA VAL A 1002 13.01 -41.91 19.36
C VAL A 1002 11.63 -41.28 19.35
N ILE A 1003 11.46 -40.25 18.52
CA ILE A 1003 10.18 -39.62 18.16
C ILE A 1003 9.92 -39.95 16.68
N SER A 1004 8.82 -40.65 16.40
CA SER A 1004 8.52 -41.17 15.06
C SER A 1004 7.05 -40.90 14.68
N ARG A 1005 6.80 -40.37 13.47
CA ARG A 1005 5.44 -40.11 12.94
C ARG A 1005 4.53 -39.32 13.90
N CYS A 1006 5.09 -38.40 14.68
CA CYS A 1006 4.38 -37.67 15.73
C CYS A 1006 3.98 -36.24 15.32
N ASN A 1007 3.02 -35.66 16.03
CA ASN A 1007 2.62 -34.25 15.86
C ASN A 1007 2.38 -33.57 17.21
N SER A 1008 3.00 -32.42 17.45
CA SER A 1008 2.94 -31.68 18.73
C SER A 1008 3.55 -32.50 19.87
N VAL A 1009 4.87 -32.49 19.96
CA VAL A 1009 5.63 -33.18 21.02
C VAL A 1009 6.48 -32.15 21.74
N ARG A 1010 6.41 -32.13 23.08
CA ARG A 1010 7.20 -31.24 23.94
C ARG A 1010 8.06 -32.07 24.89
N ILE A 1011 9.36 -31.81 24.91
CA ILE A 1011 10.34 -32.47 25.76
C ILE A 1011 11.08 -31.38 26.55
N SER A 1012 11.12 -31.50 27.88
CA SER A 1012 11.91 -30.63 28.74
C SER A 1012 12.64 -31.41 29.83
N GLU A 1013 13.78 -30.88 30.31
CA GLU A 1013 14.52 -31.42 31.47
C GLU A 1013 14.94 -32.91 31.31
N VAL A 1014 15.08 -33.42 30.08
CA VAL A 1014 15.49 -34.81 29.85
C VAL A 1014 17.01 -34.94 29.89
N LEU A 1015 17.48 -35.97 30.61
CA LEU A 1015 18.88 -36.35 30.69
C LEU A 1015 19.13 -37.63 29.88
N VAL A 1016 19.98 -37.57 28.86
CA VAL A 1016 20.50 -38.75 28.17
C VAL A 1016 21.97 -38.95 28.55
N SER A 1017 22.33 -40.18 28.94
CA SER A 1017 23.67 -40.52 29.42
C SER A 1017 24.15 -41.90 28.94
N CYS A 1018 24.94 -41.91 27.87
CA CYS A 1018 25.75 -43.05 27.43
C CYS A 1018 27.26 -42.69 27.42
N PRO A 1019 28.16 -43.70 27.44
CA PRO A 1019 29.59 -43.48 27.22
C PRO A 1019 29.89 -42.79 25.88
N GLY A 1020 30.95 -41.98 25.81
CA GLY A 1020 31.34 -41.29 24.57
C GLY A 1020 31.83 -42.22 23.45
N ASP A 1021 32.04 -43.50 23.75
CA ASP A 1021 32.47 -44.57 22.84
C ASP A 1021 31.35 -45.59 22.52
N SER A 1022 30.09 -45.38 22.96
CA SER A 1022 28.99 -46.31 22.66
C SER A 1022 28.56 -46.25 21.18
N PRO A 1023 28.77 -47.31 20.38
CA PRO A 1023 28.66 -47.24 18.93
C PRO A 1023 27.22 -47.01 18.43
N ASN A 1024 27.04 -46.05 17.52
CA ASN A 1024 25.77 -45.78 16.81
C ASN A 1024 24.62 -45.48 17.81
N THR A 1025 24.90 -44.68 18.84
CA THR A 1025 23.95 -44.31 19.89
C THR A 1025 23.50 -42.85 19.77
N ASP A 1026 22.44 -42.61 19.00
CA ASP A 1026 21.79 -41.28 18.97
C ASP A 1026 21.17 -40.97 20.34
N GLY A 1027 21.14 -39.70 20.74
CA GLY A 1027 20.46 -39.21 21.93
C GLY A 1027 18.95 -39.12 21.71
N ILE A 1028 18.51 -38.03 21.08
CA ILE A 1028 17.11 -37.81 20.70
C ILE A 1028 16.99 -37.83 19.17
N HIS A 1029 16.37 -38.88 18.65
CA HIS A 1029 16.19 -39.11 17.21
C HIS A 1029 14.76 -38.72 16.78
N ILE A 1030 14.63 -37.90 15.73
CA ILE A 1030 13.37 -37.32 15.27
C ILE A 1030 13.14 -37.69 13.79
N SER A 1031 12.09 -38.46 13.52
CA SER A 1031 11.74 -38.96 12.18
C SER A 1031 10.26 -38.74 11.88
N GLU A 1032 9.92 -38.37 10.64
CA GLU A 1032 8.53 -38.21 10.14
C GLU A 1032 7.63 -37.33 11.03
N SER A 1033 8.21 -36.43 11.83
CA SER A 1033 7.52 -35.78 12.96
C SER A 1033 7.42 -34.27 12.81
N THR A 1034 6.31 -33.71 13.28
CA THR A 1034 5.97 -32.29 13.10
C THR A 1034 5.70 -31.57 14.41
N ASN A 1035 6.04 -30.28 14.49
CA ASN A 1035 5.80 -29.45 15.67
C ASN A 1035 6.45 -30.05 16.94
N VAL A 1036 7.76 -30.32 16.89
CA VAL A 1036 8.51 -30.87 18.02
C VAL A 1036 9.28 -29.76 18.72
N VAL A 1037 9.16 -29.68 20.04
CA VAL A 1037 9.85 -28.71 20.89
C VAL A 1037 10.71 -29.48 21.90
N LEU A 1038 12.01 -29.20 21.93
CA LEU A 1038 12.98 -29.77 22.87
C LEU A 1038 13.66 -28.65 23.66
N GLN A 1039 13.60 -28.69 24.98
CA GLN A 1039 14.11 -27.63 25.85
C GLN A 1039 14.91 -28.18 27.04
N ASP A 1040 15.85 -27.38 27.56
CA ASP A 1040 16.51 -27.58 28.87
C ASP A 1040 17.06 -29.01 29.10
N SER A 1041 17.51 -29.66 28.03
CA SER A 1041 17.87 -31.08 28.02
C SER A 1041 19.38 -31.28 27.88
N LYS A 1042 19.89 -32.30 28.57
CA LYS A 1042 21.33 -32.62 28.62
C LYS A 1042 21.57 -34.00 28.02
N ILE A 1043 22.45 -34.06 27.02
CA ILE A 1043 22.66 -35.26 26.21
C ILE A 1043 24.15 -35.57 26.10
N GLY A 1044 24.58 -36.70 26.66
CA GLY A 1044 25.90 -37.29 26.41
C GLY A 1044 25.75 -38.69 25.84
N THR A 1045 26.40 -38.98 24.71
CA THR A 1045 26.25 -40.26 24.01
C THR A 1045 27.44 -40.52 23.05
N GLY A 1046 27.44 -41.62 22.30
CA GLY A 1046 28.52 -41.98 21.37
C GLY A 1046 28.25 -41.67 19.89
N ASP A 1047 27.03 -41.25 19.51
CA ASP A 1047 26.70 -40.70 18.18
C ASP A 1047 25.95 -39.35 18.33
N ASP A 1048 25.04 -39.00 17.41
CA ASP A 1048 24.40 -37.68 17.39
C ASP A 1048 23.55 -37.41 18.65
N CYS A 1049 23.82 -36.31 19.36
CA CYS A 1049 23.02 -35.90 20.53
C CYS A 1049 21.56 -35.66 20.14
N VAL A 1050 21.34 -34.95 19.04
CA VAL A 1050 20.02 -34.81 18.42
C VAL A 1050 20.19 -35.09 16.93
N SER A 1051 19.39 -36.00 16.39
CA SER A 1051 19.38 -36.37 14.98
C SER A 1051 17.99 -36.14 14.38
N ILE A 1052 17.92 -35.40 13.28
CA ILE A 1052 16.66 -35.03 12.60
C ILE A 1052 16.68 -35.61 11.19
N VAL A 1053 15.77 -36.52 10.88
CA VAL A 1053 15.71 -37.23 9.59
C VAL A 1053 14.41 -36.94 8.82
N ASN A 1054 14.17 -37.70 7.74
CA ASN A 1054 13.17 -37.43 6.71
C ASN A 1054 11.76 -37.13 7.25
N ALA A 1055 11.02 -36.29 6.50
CA ALA A 1055 9.65 -35.85 6.73
C ALA A 1055 9.44 -35.15 8.10
N SER A 1056 10.49 -34.57 8.66
CA SER A 1056 10.43 -33.81 9.92
C SER A 1056 10.35 -32.31 9.66
N SER A 1057 9.44 -31.59 10.34
CA SER A 1057 9.34 -30.13 10.19
C SER A 1057 8.77 -29.36 11.38
N ASN A 1058 9.10 -28.07 11.47
CA ASN A 1058 8.84 -27.21 12.63
C ASN A 1058 9.41 -27.83 13.93
N ILE A 1059 10.73 -27.98 13.95
CA ILE A 1059 11.50 -28.54 15.07
C ILE A 1059 12.20 -27.38 15.77
N LYS A 1060 11.83 -27.10 17.02
CA LYS A 1060 12.42 -26.02 17.83
C LYS A 1060 13.20 -26.61 19.01
N MET A 1061 14.44 -26.19 19.18
CA MET A 1061 15.35 -26.63 20.22
C MET A 1061 15.85 -25.41 21.01
N LYS A 1062 15.79 -25.42 22.34
CA LYS A 1062 16.27 -24.29 23.18
C LYS A 1062 17.04 -24.76 24.41
N ARG A 1063 18.15 -24.12 24.76
CA ARG A 1063 18.98 -24.43 25.96
C ARG A 1063 19.44 -25.90 26.01
N ILE A 1064 20.11 -26.37 24.95
CA ILE A 1064 20.57 -27.76 24.82
C ILE A 1064 22.04 -27.91 25.26
N TYR A 1065 22.32 -28.82 26.20
CA TYR A 1065 23.70 -29.28 26.47
C TYR A 1065 23.95 -30.60 25.71
N CYS A 1066 25.01 -30.65 24.92
CA CYS A 1066 25.43 -31.85 24.18
C CYS A 1066 26.93 -32.14 24.41
N GLY A 1067 27.28 -33.37 24.79
CA GLY A 1067 28.68 -33.76 24.98
C GLY A 1067 28.91 -34.83 26.05
N PRO A 1068 29.68 -35.89 25.78
CA PRO A 1068 30.31 -36.24 24.49
C PRO A 1068 29.28 -36.67 23.43
N GLY A 1069 29.73 -36.92 22.20
CA GLY A 1069 28.91 -37.42 21.08
C GLY A 1069 29.29 -36.81 19.73
N HIS A 1070 28.40 -36.89 18.75
CA HIS A 1070 28.60 -36.36 17.39
C HIS A 1070 27.95 -34.99 17.13
N GLY A 1071 27.40 -34.33 18.16
CA GLY A 1071 26.80 -33.00 18.01
C GLY A 1071 25.32 -33.04 17.67
N ILE A 1072 24.83 -32.03 16.94
CA ILE A 1072 23.44 -31.94 16.47
C ILE A 1072 23.45 -32.07 14.94
N SER A 1073 22.72 -33.05 14.42
CA SER A 1073 22.75 -33.44 13.01
C SER A 1073 21.39 -33.47 12.34
N ILE A 1074 21.34 -33.00 11.09
CA ILE A 1074 20.25 -33.25 10.15
C ILE A 1074 20.71 -34.34 9.17
N GLY A 1075 20.02 -35.48 9.15
CA GLY A 1075 20.30 -36.63 8.29
C GLY A 1075 20.79 -37.89 9.01
N SER A 1076 21.18 -38.95 8.31
CA SER A 1076 21.53 -38.96 6.87
C SER A 1076 20.30 -39.03 5.95
N LEU A 1077 20.15 -38.02 5.09
CA LEU A 1077 19.01 -37.90 4.17
C LEU A 1077 19.31 -38.50 2.78
N GLY A 1078 18.28 -38.94 2.06
CA GLY A 1078 18.39 -39.31 0.64
C GLY A 1078 19.07 -40.64 0.33
N LYS A 1079 19.31 -41.50 1.33
CA LYS A 1079 19.90 -42.84 1.15
C LYS A 1079 19.09 -43.66 0.14
N ASP A 1080 19.76 -44.53 -0.62
CA ASP A 1080 19.13 -45.39 -1.64
C ASP A 1080 18.29 -44.59 -2.67
N ASN A 1081 18.78 -43.40 -3.03
CA ASN A 1081 18.19 -42.41 -3.94
C ASN A 1081 16.77 -41.93 -3.54
N THR A 1082 16.42 -42.03 -2.26
CA THR A 1082 15.10 -41.61 -1.74
C THR A 1082 14.91 -40.09 -1.76
N THR A 1083 13.64 -39.66 -1.80
CA THR A 1083 13.27 -38.26 -1.57
C THR A 1083 13.24 -37.96 -0.08
N ALA A 1084 13.96 -36.92 0.32
CA ALA A 1084 14.05 -36.46 1.70
C ALA A 1084 13.61 -35.00 1.86
N ILE A 1085 12.81 -34.72 2.87
CA ILE A 1085 12.32 -33.37 3.19
C ILE A 1085 12.55 -33.08 4.68
N VAL A 1086 13.27 -31.99 4.97
CA VAL A 1086 13.40 -31.40 6.32
C VAL A 1086 13.26 -29.88 6.20
N THR A 1087 12.43 -29.25 7.03
CA THR A 1087 12.28 -27.79 6.98
C THR A 1087 11.79 -27.15 8.28
N LYS A 1088 12.14 -25.87 8.50
CA LYS A 1088 11.85 -25.12 9.73
C LYS A 1088 12.45 -25.80 10.95
N VAL A 1089 13.78 -25.83 11.01
CA VAL A 1089 14.55 -26.32 12.17
C VAL A 1089 15.24 -25.14 12.82
N VAL A 1090 14.96 -24.88 14.10
CA VAL A 1090 15.56 -23.79 14.87
C VAL A 1090 16.23 -24.36 16.12
N LEU A 1091 17.51 -24.04 16.31
CA LEU A 1091 18.27 -24.25 17.54
C LEU A 1091 18.67 -22.89 18.08
N ASP A 1092 18.14 -22.50 19.23
CA ASP A 1092 18.56 -21.30 19.97
C ASP A 1092 19.23 -21.70 21.28
N THR A 1093 20.45 -21.21 21.53
CA THR A 1093 21.17 -21.39 22.79
C THR A 1093 21.54 -22.86 23.03
N ALA A 1094 22.76 -23.23 22.65
CA ALA A 1094 23.28 -24.58 22.89
C ALA A 1094 24.75 -24.57 23.32
N PHE A 1095 25.14 -25.54 24.13
CA PHE A 1095 26.51 -25.76 24.58
C PHE A 1095 26.98 -27.15 24.16
N LEU A 1096 27.93 -27.23 23.23
CA LEU A 1096 28.49 -28.48 22.73
C LEU A 1096 29.93 -28.65 23.23
N LYS A 1097 30.23 -29.77 23.88
CA LYS A 1097 31.54 -30.02 24.50
C LYS A 1097 32.10 -31.39 24.17
N GLU A 1098 33.37 -31.42 23.77
CA GLU A 1098 34.15 -32.63 23.47
C GLU A 1098 33.52 -33.55 22.40
N THR A 1099 32.63 -33.02 21.55
CA THR A 1099 31.95 -33.77 20.49
C THR A 1099 32.79 -33.90 19.21
N THR A 1100 32.56 -34.94 18.40
CA THR A 1100 33.23 -35.14 17.10
C THR A 1100 32.75 -34.14 16.05
N ASN A 1101 31.49 -33.70 16.10
CA ASN A 1101 30.99 -32.60 15.26
C ASN A 1101 30.20 -31.61 16.12
N GLY A 1102 30.02 -30.39 15.63
CA GLY A 1102 29.14 -29.39 16.23
C GLY A 1102 27.75 -29.45 15.63
N LEU A 1103 27.58 -28.75 14.50
CA LEU A 1103 26.32 -28.58 13.78
C LEU A 1103 26.47 -29.12 12.37
N ARG A 1104 25.77 -30.22 12.06
CA ARG A 1104 26.01 -31.03 10.85
C ARG A 1104 24.76 -31.21 10.01
N ILE A 1105 24.87 -31.08 8.69
CA ILE A 1105 23.86 -31.54 7.73
C ILE A 1105 24.53 -32.58 6.83
N LYS A 1106 23.99 -33.81 6.79
CA LYS A 1106 24.58 -34.96 6.07
C LYS A 1106 23.56 -35.60 5.13
N THR A 1107 23.87 -35.68 3.83
CA THR A 1107 22.97 -36.24 2.80
C THR A 1107 23.73 -37.15 1.84
N TRP A 1108 23.10 -38.22 1.40
CA TRP A 1108 23.65 -39.15 0.41
C TRP A 1108 23.55 -38.58 -0.99
N GLN A 1109 24.59 -38.84 -1.79
CA GLN A 1109 24.52 -38.70 -3.25
C GLN A 1109 23.44 -39.61 -3.82
N GLY A 1110 22.77 -39.15 -4.88
CA GLY A 1110 21.65 -39.82 -5.54
C GLY A 1110 20.28 -39.44 -4.98
N GLY A 1111 20.21 -38.93 -3.74
CA GLY A 1111 18.98 -38.49 -3.09
C GLY A 1111 18.27 -37.33 -3.81
N SER A 1112 17.04 -37.06 -3.39
CA SER A 1112 16.21 -35.96 -3.93
C SER A 1112 15.44 -35.24 -2.81
N GLY A 1113 14.72 -34.15 -3.14
CA GLY A 1113 14.00 -33.34 -2.15
C GLY A 1113 14.87 -32.21 -1.59
N TYR A 1114 14.62 -31.76 -0.35
CA TYR A 1114 15.29 -30.59 0.21
C TYR A 1114 15.49 -30.57 1.74
N VAL A 1115 16.55 -29.88 2.17
CA VAL A 1115 16.68 -29.28 3.51
C VAL A 1115 16.59 -27.77 3.33
N ARG A 1116 15.60 -27.10 3.96
CA ARG A 1116 15.53 -25.64 3.88
C ARG A 1116 15.00 -24.91 5.11
N ALA A 1117 15.48 -23.69 5.28
CA ALA A 1117 15.14 -22.78 6.36
C ALA A 1117 15.47 -23.41 7.72
N VAL A 1118 16.78 -23.48 7.97
CA VAL A 1118 17.41 -23.99 9.19
C VAL A 1118 18.18 -22.85 9.85
N ARG A 1119 17.97 -22.64 11.15
CA ARG A 1119 18.66 -21.62 11.95
C ARG A 1119 19.35 -22.26 13.15
N PHE A 1120 20.66 -22.14 13.23
CA PHE A 1120 21.43 -22.46 14.43
C PHE A 1120 21.95 -21.15 15.02
N GLU A 1121 21.53 -20.79 16.23
CA GLU A 1121 21.91 -19.53 16.86
C GLU A 1121 22.30 -19.64 18.34
N ASN A 1122 23.17 -18.72 18.78
CA ASN A 1122 23.66 -18.60 20.15
C ASN A 1122 24.36 -19.89 20.65
N VAL A 1123 25.21 -20.49 19.80
CA VAL A 1123 25.85 -21.79 20.07
C VAL A 1123 27.27 -21.62 20.59
N GLN A 1124 27.57 -22.18 21.76
CA GLN A 1124 28.91 -22.20 22.35
C GLN A 1124 29.56 -23.59 22.18
N LEU A 1125 30.81 -23.63 21.71
CA LEU A 1125 31.56 -24.86 21.42
C LEU A 1125 32.83 -24.97 22.29
N GLN A 1126 33.06 -26.12 22.93
CA GLN A 1126 34.29 -26.40 23.68
C GLN A 1126 34.96 -27.68 23.20
N GLU A 1127 36.16 -27.55 22.62
CA GLU A 1127 36.97 -28.67 22.11
C GLU A 1127 36.21 -29.62 21.16
N VAL A 1128 35.35 -29.05 20.31
CA VAL A 1128 34.57 -29.80 19.31
C VAL A 1128 35.48 -30.14 18.14
N ALA A 1129 35.43 -31.36 17.61
CA ALA A 1129 36.38 -31.76 16.57
C ALA A 1129 36.07 -31.18 15.20
N ASN A 1130 34.80 -31.10 14.78
CA ASN A 1130 34.39 -30.53 13.49
C ASN A 1130 33.18 -29.58 13.69
N PRO A 1131 33.40 -28.28 13.99
CA PRO A 1131 32.36 -27.34 14.42
C PRO A 1131 31.13 -27.18 13.50
N ILE A 1132 31.31 -26.87 12.21
CA ILE A 1132 30.22 -26.58 11.27
C ILE A 1132 30.42 -27.42 10.01
N ILE A 1133 29.42 -28.24 9.65
CA ILE A 1133 29.51 -29.16 8.49
C ILE A 1133 28.22 -29.14 7.67
N ILE A 1134 28.36 -29.01 6.35
CA ILE A 1134 27.40 -29.54 5.37
C ILE A 1134 28.16 -30.53 4.47
N ASP A 1135 27.62 -31.74 4.33
CA ASP A 1135 28.19 -32.84 3.56
C ASP A 1135 27.11 -33.51 2.70
N GLN A 1136 27.09 -33.20 1.40
CA GLN A 1136 26.25 -33.88 0.41
C GLN A 1136 26.91 -35.14 -0.21
N PHE A 1137 28.14 -35.47 0.19
CA PHE A 1137 28.90 -36.63 -0.27
C PHE A 1137 28.90 -37.79 0.75
N TYR A 1138 28.04 -37.71 1.77
CA TYR A 1138 28.00 -38.66 2.88
C TYR A 1138 27.82 -40.12 2.41
N CYS A 1139 28.76 -40.98 2.80
CA CYS A 1139 28.80 -42.39 2.41
C CYS A 1139 29.23 -43.27 3.60
N ASP A 1140 28.33 -44.07 4.18
CA ASP A 1140 28.66 -45.02 5.28
C ASP A 1140 29.13 -46.42 4.82
N SER A 1141 29.20 -46.62 3.50
CA SER A 1141 29.49 -47.87 2.81
C SER A 1141 30.98 -48.27 2.90
N PRO A 1142 31.31 -49.57 3.01
CA PRO A 1142 32.69 -50.07 2.91
C PRO A 1142 33.25 -50.03 1.48
N THR A 1143 32.41 -49.83 0.45
CA THR A 1143 32.83 -49.49 -0.91
C THR A 1143 32.54 -48.02 -1.19
N ALA A 1144 33.47 -47.31 -1.82
CA ALA A 1144 33.27 -45.92 -2.21
C ALA A 1144 31.95 -45.75 -2.98
N CYS A 1145 31.13 -44.78 -2.57
CA CYS A 1145 29.92 -44.44 -3.29
C CYS A 1145 30.29 -43.87 -4.67
N GLN A 1146 29.53 -44.23 -5.71
CA GLN A 1146 29.68 -43.60 -7.02
C GLN A 1146 29.15 -42.17 -6.95
N ASN A 1147 29.84 -41.25 -7.61
CA ASN A 1147 29.38 -39.87 -7.76
C ASN A 1147 28.07 -39.87 -8.55
N GLN A 1148 27.01 -39.23 -8.02
CA GLN A 1148 25.68 -39.21 -8.64
C GLN A 1148 25.21 -37.78 -8.90
N THR A 1149 24.46 -37.59 -9.99
CA THR A 1149 24.02 -36.28 -10.48
C THR A 1149 22.83 -35.69 -9.73
N SER A 1150 22.13 -36.47 -8.90
CA SER A 1150 21.12 -35.96 -7.96
C SER A 1150 21.67 -35.90 -6.53
N ALA A 1151 21.17 -34.93 -5.75
CA ALA A 1151 21.36 -34.85 -4.30
C ALA A 1151 20.16 -34.13 -3.66
N VAL A 1152 20.04 -34.24 -2.34
CA VAL A 1152 19.03 -33.48 -1.57
C VAL A 1152 19.43 -32.00 -1.57
N LYS A 1153 18.59 -31.10 -2.11
CA LYS A 1153 18.92 -29.66 -2.22
C LYS A 1153 19.00 -29.01 -0.83
N ILE A 1154 20.10 -28.33 -0.52
CA ILE A 1154 20.27 -27.64 0.76
C ILE A 1154 20.25 -26.12 0.50
N SER A 1155 19.37 -25.38 1.16
CA SER A 1155 19.29 -23.93 0.97
C SER A 1155 18.70 -23.19 2.16
N GLN A 1156 18.97 -21.89 2.30
CA GLN A 1156 18.46 -21.05 3.41
C GLN A 1156 18.91 -21.62 4.77
N ILE A 1157 20.22 -21.59 5.04
CA ILE A 1157 20.84 -22.14 6.26
C ILE A 1157 21.58 -21.01 6.99
N MET A 1158 21.15 -20.67 8.20
CA MET A 1158 21.79 -19.63 9.03
C MET A 1158 22.56 -20.23 10.20
N TYR A 1159 23.80 -19.76 10.38
CA TYR A 1159 24.66 -19.99 11.53
C TYR A 1159 24.94 -18.63 12.19
N ARG A 1160 24.45 -18.40 13.41
CA ARG A 1160 24.43 -17.08 14.06
C ARG A 1160 24.98 -17.10 15.49
N ASN A 1161 25.79 -16.11 15.87
CA ASN A 1161 26.35 -15.99 17.23
C ASN A 1161 26.99 -17.31 17.72
N ILE A 1162 27.85 -17.92 16.91
CA ILE A 1162 28.48 -19.20 17.21
C ILE A 1162 29.92 -18.96 17.65
N THR A 1163 30.28 -19.37 18.87
CA THR A 1163 31.61 -19.06 19.42
C THR A 1163 32.23 -20.27 20.09
N GLY A 1164 33.54 -20.49 19.94
CA GLY A 1164 34.18 -21.59 20.65
C GLY A 1164 35.51 -22.08 20.11
N THR A 1165 35.85 -23.31 20.52
CA THR A 1165 37.15 -23.94 20.22
C THR A 1165 37.03 -25.24 19.43
N THR A 1166 37.89 -25.38 18.43
CA THR A 1166 37.99 -26.57 17.55
C THR A 1166 39.18 -27.49 17.92
N LYS A 1167 39.14 -28.74 17.45
CA LYS A 1167 40.31 -29.64 17.36
C LYS A 1167 40.82 -29.80 15.91
N SER A 1168 39.95 -29.73 14.90
CA SER A 1168 40.33 -29.71 13.49
C SER A 1168 41.02 -28.41 13.08
N GLU A 1169 41.66 -28.44 11.93
CA GLU A 1169 42.10 -27.27 11.16
C GLU A 1169 40.94 -26.71 10.34
N GLU A 1170 40.27 -27.55 9.54
CA GLU A 1170 38.96 -27.25 8.92
C GLU A 1170 37.86 -27.09 9.99
N ALA A 1171 37.57 -25.86 10.43
CA ALA A 1171 36.51 -25.62 11.42
C ALA A 1171 35.12 -25.50 10.78
N ILE A 1172 35.06 -25.00 9.54
CA ILE A 1172 33.84 -24.81 8.76
C ILE A 1172 34.01 -25.57 7.44
N LYS A 1173 33.10 -26.50 7.13
CA LYS A 1173 33.20 -27.36 5.94
C LYS A 1173 31.86 -27.45 5.20
N PHE A 1174 31.80 -26.90 3.99
CA PHE A 1174 30.63 -26.96 3.11
C PHE A 1174 30.96 -27.77 1.84
N ALA A 1175 30.83 -29.09 1.92
CA ALA A 1175 31.06 -30.01 0.81
C ALA A 1175 29.72 -30.31 0.10
N CYS A 1176 29.41 -29.51 -0.91
CA CYS A 1176 28.16 -29.58 -1.67
C CYS A 1176 28.37 -30.06 -3.11
N SER A 1177 27.32 -30.60 -3.74
CA SER A 1177 27.35 -31.22 -5.06
C SER A 1177 27.37 -30.19 -6.19
N ASP A 1178 28.24 -30.42 -7.17
CA ASP A 1178 28.36 -29.59 -8.38
C ASP A 1178 27.09 -29.55 -9.23
N THR A 1179 26.21 -30.55 -9.12
CA THR A 1179 24.93 -30.61 -9.84
C THR A 1179 23.73 -30.09 -9.04
N VAL A 1180 23.84 -30.04 -7.71
CA VAL A 1180 22.80 -29.55 -6.79
C VAL A 1180 23.47 -28.75 -5.66
N PRO A 1181 24.04 -27.57 -5.98
CA PRO A 1181 24.82 -26.77 -5.04
C PRO A 1181 23.99 -26.31 -3.85
N CYS A 1182 24.67 -26.04 -2.74
CA CYS A 1182 24.07 -25.39 -1.58
C CYS A 1182 23.96 -23.88 -1.80
N SER A 1183 22.84 -23.24 -1.47
CA SER A 1183 22.68 -21.79 -1.70
C SER A 1183 22.04 -21.06 -0.51
N ASN A 1184 22.23 -19.74 -0.43
CA ASN A 1184 21.75 -18.90 0.67
C ASN A 1184 22.22 -19.43 2.05
N ILE A 1185 23.51 -19.79 2.15
CA ILE A 1185 24.17 -20.03 3.44
C ILE A 1185 24.54 -18.67 4.06
N VAL A 1186 24.22 -18.48 5.33
CA VAL A 1186 24.45 -17.21 6.05
C VAL A 1186 25.26 -17.46 7.31
N LEU A 1187 26.42 -16.81 7.41
CA LEU A 1187 27.24 -16.78 8.62
C LEU A 1187 27.12 -15.42 9.30
N SER A 1188 26.82 -15.39 10.59
CA SER A 1188 26.72 -14.15 11.37
C SER A 1188 27.36 -14.31 12.74
N ASN A 1189 28.37 -13.50 13.07
CA ASN A 1189 29.07 -13.57 14.37
C ASN A 1189 29.54 -15.00 14.72
N VAL A 1190 30.28 -15.63 13.80
CA VAL A 1190 30.90 -16.95 13.99
C VAL A 1190 32.37 -16.73 14.34
N ASN A 1191 32.82 -17.15 15.54
CA ASN A 1191 34.23 -17.08 15.95
C ASN A 1191 34.71 -18.43 16.50
N LEU A 1192 35.53 -19.14 15.73
CA LEU A 1192 36.01 -20.49 16.02
C LEU A 1192 37.54 -20.50 16.00
N GLU A 1193 38.17 -20.85 17.12
CA GLU A 1193 39.62 -20.83 17.28
C GLU A 1193 40.19 -22.23 17.62
N ARG A 1194 41.36 -22.56 17.08
CA ARG A 1194 42.14 -23.75 17.49
C ARG A 1194 43.20 -23.35 18.52
N LYS A 1195 43.62 -24.26 19.39
CA LYS A 1195 44.57 -23.97 20.49
C LYS A 1195 45.96 -23.49 20.05
N ASP A 1196 46.31 -23.68 18.77
CA ASP A 1196 47.56 -23.25 18.13
C ASP A 1196 47.37 -22.04 17.19
N GLY A 1197 46.13 -21.54 17.04
CA GLY A 1197 45.77 -20.44 16.14
C GLY A 1197 45.58 -20.83 14.67
N THR A 1198 45.73 -22.10 14.29
CA THR A 1198 45.53 -22.57 12.90
C THR A 1198 44.08 -23.01 12.67
N VAL A 1199 43.34 -22.31 11.82
CA VAL A 1199 41.92 -22.59 11.59
C VAL A 1199 41.45 -22.10 10.21
N GLU A 1200 40.72 -22.94 9.49
CA GLU A 1200 40.37 -22.76 8.07
C GLU A 1200 38.91 -23.09 7.75
N THR A 1201 38.45 -22.60 6.58
CA THR A 1201 37.14 -22.89 5.99
C THR A 1201 37.30 -23.59 4.64
N TYR A 1202 36.53 -24.65 4.42
CA TYR A 1202 36.41 -25.36 3.14
C TYR A 1202 35.03 -25.13 2.51
N CYS A 1203 34.99 -24.76 1.23
CA CYS A 1203 33.76 -24.72 0.42
C CYS A 1203 33.96 -25.49 -0.90
N ASN A 1204 32.98 -26.30 -1.30
CA ASN A 1204 32.81 -26.80 -2.67
C ASN A 1204 31.34 -26.65 -3.09
N SER A 1205 31.09 -25.95 -4.19
CA SER A 1205 29.74 -25.75 -4.77
C SER A 1205 28.70 -25.30 -3.73
N ALA A 1206 29.10 -24.34 -2.88
CA ALA A 1206 28.31 -23.76 -1.80
C ALA A 1206 28.34 -22.24 -1.90
N GLU A 1207 27.18 -21.60 -1.86
CA GLU A 1207 26.95 -20.18 -2.16
C GLU A 1207 26.27 -19.47 -0.98
N GLY A 1208 26.77 -18.30 -0.60
CA GLY A 1208 26.32 -17.60 0.60
C GLY A 1208 27.12 -16.34 0.94
N PHE A 1209 26.99 -15.87 2.18
CA PHE A 1209 27.72 -14.70 2.67
C PHE A 1209 27.93 -14.73 4.19
N GLY A 1210 28.95 -14.00 4.64
CA GLY A 1210 29.22 -13.73 6.06
C GLY A 1210 28.99 -12.25 6.41
N TYR A 1211 28.53 -11.97 7.63
CA TYR A 1211 28.47 -10.60 8.17
C TYR A 1211 28.74 -10.55 9.68
N GLY A 1212 29.21 -9.40 10.16
CA GLY A 1212 29.75 -9.28 11.53
C GLY A 1212 31.12 -9.97 11.64
N VAL A 1213 31.43 -10.57 12.79
CA VAL A 1213 32.67 -11.33 12.98
C VAL A 1213 32.51 -12.70 12.32
N VAL A 1214 33.38 -13.06 11.37
CA VAL A 1214 33.46 -14.42 10.80
C VAL A 1214 34.92 -14.87 10.81
N HIS A 1215 35.23 -15.81 11.70
CA HIS A 1215 36.55 -16.41 11.89
C HIS A 1215 36.39 -17.93 12.15
N PRO A 1216 37.07 -18.82 11.40
CA PRO A 1216 37.89 -18.55 10.21
C PRO A 1216 37.11 -17.80 9.12
N SER A 1217 37.81 -17.09 8.23
CA SER A 1217 37.13 -16.41 7.13
C SER A 1217 36.45 -17.41 6.20
N ALA A 1218 35.33 -17.02 5.59
CA ALA A 1218 34.49 -17.88 4.77
C ALA A 1218 34.28 -17.30 3.37
N ASP A 1219 35.28 -16.58 2.85
CA ASP A 1219 35.23 -15.88 1.55
C ASP A 1219 34.87 -16.82 0.39
N CYS A 1220 35.17 -18.12 0.52
CA CYS A 1220 34.81 -19.16 -0.44
C CYS A 1220 33.29 -19.40 -0.63
N LEU A 1221 32.42 -18.81 0.20
CA LEU A 1221 30.97 -18.74 -0.04
C LEU A 1221 30.58 -17.67 -1.08
N SER A 1222 31.47 -16.69 -1.31
CA SER A 1222 31.22 -15.50 -2.15
C SER A 1222 32.05 -15.47 -3.45
N SER A 1223 33.09 -16.31 -3.55
CA SER A 1223 33.98 -16.33 -4.71
C SER A 1223 33.35 -17.03 -5.92
N GLN A 1224 33.21 -16.30 -7.04
CA GLN A 1224 33.02 -16.90 -8.36
C GLN A 1224 34.27 -17.66 -8.79
N ASP A 1225 34.46 -18.91 -8.34
CA ASP A 1225 35.62 -19.70 -8.77
C ASP A 1225 35.29 -21.11 -9.27
N LYS A 1226 35.15 -21.20 -10.59
CA LYS A 1226 35.55 -22.39 -11.35
C LYS A 1226 36.53 -22.02 -12.46
N GLY A 1227 37.66 -21.43 -12.04
CA GLY A 1227 38.94 -21.62 -12.71
C GLY A 1227 39.33 -20.53 -13.70
N CYS A 1228 40.28 -19.70 -13.29
CA CYS A 1228 41.23 -19.08 -14.21
C CYS A 1228 42.66 -19.19 -13.68
N ILE A 1229 43.43 -20.16 -14.20
CA ILE A 1229 44.89 -20.10 -14.12
C ILE A 1229 45.37 -19.19 -15.25
N THR A 1230 45.75 -17.96 -14.95
CA THR A 1230 46.74 -17.21 -15.74
C THR A 1230 47.34 -16.03 -14.95
N SER A 1231 48.67 -16.05 -14.85
CA SER A 1231 49.63 -14.93 -14.98
C SER A 1231 49.05 -13.51 -15.21
N ASP A 1232 49.57 -12.43 -14.61
CA ASP A 1232 50.96 -12.19 -14.13
C ASP A 1232 51.06 -11.23 -12.93
N VAL A 1233 51.94 -11.55 -11.95
CA VAL A 1233 53.05 -10.65 -11.53
C VAL A 1233 54.25 -11.52 -11.12
N ILE A 1234 55.41 -11.28 -11.74
CA ILE A 1234 56.64 -12.05 -11.51
C ILE A 1234 57.44 -11.53 -10.31
N LYS A 1235 57.87 -12.43 -9.40
CA LYS A 1235 59.25 -12.44 -8.84
C LYS A 1235 59.64 -13.69 -8.02
N SER A 1236 60.51 -14.51 -8.64
CA SER A 1236 61.62 -15.27 -8.02
C SER A 1236 61.29 -16.52 -7.16
N VAL A 1237 62.04 -17.65 -7.21
CA VAL A 1237 63.17 -18.05 -8.10
C VAL A 1237 63.40 -19.58 -8.05
N VAL A 1238 63.86 -20.21 -9.16
CA VAL A 1238 64.40 -21.61 -9.28
C VAL A 1238 63.41 -22.75 -8.90
N ALA A 1239 62.81 -23.48 -9.85
CA ALA A 1239 63.32 -24.63 -10.63
C ALA A 1239 63.52 -25.93 -9.79
N THR A 1240 63.23 -27.16 -10.26
CA THR A 1240 63.28 -27.72 -11.63
C THR A 1240 62.17 -28.75 -11.97
N GLU A 1241 61.81 -28.86 -13.25
CA GLU A 1241 61.20 -30.04 -13.93
C GLU A 1241 62.20 -31.23 -14.04
N PRO A 1242 61.90 -32.42 -14.64
CA PRO A 1242 60.70 -32.92 -15.37
C PRO A 1242 60.15 -34.25 -14.74
N GLU A 1243 59.30 -35.11 -15.31
CA GLU A 1243 58.86 -35.40 -16.69
C GLU A 1243 57.33 -35.68 -16.80
N LEU A 1244 56.76 -35.40 -17.98
CA LEU A 1244 55.46 -35.94 -18.41
C LEU A 1244 55.64 -37.38 -18.90
N ASP A 1245 54.59 -38.21 -18.79
CA ASP A 1245 54.33 -39.20 -19.84
C ASP A 1245 52.83 -39.40 -20.13
N HIS A 1246 52.55 -39.78 -21.37
CA HIS A 1246 51.39 -39.45 -22.23
C HIS A 1246 49.91 -39.79 -21.85
N ILE A 1247 49.02 -38.83 -22.20
CA ILE A 1247 47.81 -38.91 -23.07
C ILE A 1247 46.83 -40.11 -22.92
N VAL A 1248 45.52 -39.82 -22.72
CA VAL A 1248 44.36 -40.16 -23.61
C VAL A 1248 43.01 -39.86 -22.92
N HIS A 1249 42.09 -39.20 -23.64
CA HIS A 1249 40.67 -39.06 -23.26
C HIS A 1249 39.86 -40.33 -23.54
N THR A 1250 38.97 -40.71 -22.63
CA THR A 1250 37.59 -41.15 -22.95
C THR A 1250 36.63 -40.83 -21.80
N GLU A 1251 35.59 -40.05 -22.11
CA GLU A 1251 34.22 -40.14 -21.59
C GLU A 1251 33.97 -40.67 -20.17
N LEU A 1252 33.67 -39.75 -19.23
CA LEU A 1252 32.32 -39.54 -18.68
C LEU A 1252 32.23 -38.28 -17.79
#